data_AF-A0A2P6MP60-F1
#
_entry.id   AF-A0A2P6MP60-F1
#
_cell.length_a   1.000
_cell.length_b   1.000
_cell.length_c   1.000
_cell.angle_alpha   90.00
_cell.angle_beta   90.00
_cell.angle_gamma   90.00
#
_symmetry.space_group_name_H-M   'P 1'
#
loop_
_entity.id
_entity.type
_entity.pdbx_description
1 polymer ?
#
loop_
_entity_poly.entity_id
_entity_poly.type
_entity_poly.pdbx_seq_one_letter_code
_entity_poly.pdbx_strand_id
1 'polypeptide(L)'
;MSVDLSEATKRVEVLEKFPFEDDQPNIEGPLVSVLYDSSASLDFADRGAFESRWTEELAHISALKEEIKKGDHFINMLYTYRSISKALKVKAGEESNRNETYDAMFEVLEPEIKKLKEFMYFQRDSVKFFCKHVHTLGQLVRPDKKKEVETFPSQLYLWYMIQLVDRFALLDDLKNMKACLNNDFSFYKRAHQFLRKGMSGGDDQNAENHELYLFLANQSSITTNLKAALHVIPNFDDAMSEVVNCAVKMFETDMYLLPADKHTLLRVMPYGLLLMDGTEVNSQINVFKSKKVKLSHFASIFKKYPVVPLYGDMQISLEALIRRSPHYDERAWGSAPGEEKTAIIYELIHHLDSVRTHYNEYVAKFSNMVNEIKATRKDPKMFTSTPRDVTNIVRDGLSYLSEWTGMILSQAAWKFAHPNNSENIESPAPPLDYERVVRYNYKPEEKYALIEFLAMVKTLASIMMREDSLLSPIIRTAIHTELQEHVQFHIRDPIRTTTKKKKQHFRTDLLQMRAIGADWYGGVENSNDPCLQGKKPSKDERLQLPNRVTPPSPTQLALIRNITYGLIESKKHEWKDSVNKTLEAFYVRSYFYEYLLNYSATIVSITDVGDLWYREFYLELGKKLQFPIDMSLPWILADHILETKEPSMMEF
;
A
#
# COMPACT_ATOMS: atom_id res chain seq x y z
N MET A 1 -5.49 35.71 -56.72
CA MET A 1 -4.84 35.80 -55.39
C MET A 1 -3.54 35.04 -55.48
N SER A 2 -2.44 35.73 -55.79
CA SER A 2 -1.10 35.12 -55.74
C SER A 2 -0.64 35.12 -54.28
N VAL A 3 -0.52 33.94 -53.68
CA VAL A 3 0.15 33.80 -52.39
C VAL A 3 1.62 34.13 -52.61
N ASP A 4 2.18 35.04 -51.81
CA ASP A 4 3.60 35.39 -51.85
C ASP A 4 4.44 34.13 -51.59
N LEU A 5 5.44 33.90 -52.43
CA LEU A 5 6.33 32.75 -52.33
C LEU A 5 7.01 32.71 -50.96
N SER A 6 7.34 33.88 -50.39
CA SER A 6 7.97 33.95 -49.06
C SER A 6 7.04 33.48 -47.94
N GLU A 7 5.73 33.69 -48.08
CA GLU A 7 4.74 33.22 -47.12
C GLU A 7 4.50 31.71 -47.25
N ALA A 8 4.53 31.18 -48.47
CA ALA A 8 4.49 29.73 -48.70
C ALA A 8 5.72 29.03 -48.10
N THR A 9 6.92 29.59 -48.29
CA THR A 9 8.17 29.03 -47.72
C THR A 9 8.16 29.05 -46.20
N LYS A 10 7.67 30.13 -45.56
CA LYS A 10 7.53 30.17 -44.10
C LYS A 10 6.58 29.10 -43.55
N ARG A 11 5.49 28.80 -44.26
CA ARG A 11 4.57 27.73 -43.85
C ARG A 11 5.21 26.35 -43.94
N VAL A 12 6.07 26.13 -44.93
CA VAL A 12 6.86 24.88 -45.06
C VAL A 12 7.92 24.77 -43.96
N GLU A 13 8.63 25.86 -43.63
CA GLU A 13 9.60 25.87 -42.53
C GLU A 13 8.95 25.62 -41.15
N VAL A 14 7.68 26.00 -40.96
CA VAL A 14 6.91 25.67 -39.76
C VAL A 14 6.59 24.17 -39.69
N LEU A 15 6.33 23.53 -40.84
CA LEU A 15 6.12 22.08 -40.92
C LEU A 15 7.42 21.29 -40.70
N GLU A 16 8.57 21.77 -41.20
CA GLU A 16 9.88 21.16 -40.94
C GLU A 16 10.29 21.24 -39.46
N LYS A 17 9.83 22.27 -38.75
CA LYS A 17 10.05 22.44 -37.31
C LYS A 17 8.90 21.91 -36.47
N PHE A 18 7.91 21.28 -37.09
CA PHE A 18 6.80 20.67 -36.38
C PHE A 18 7.36 19.47 -35.62
N PRO A 19 7.36 19.49 -34.27
CA PRO A 19 7.74 18.31 -33.52
C PRO A 19 6.70 17.24 -33.86
N PHE A 20 7.13 16.14 -34.47
CA PHE A 20 6.34 14.92 -34.46
C PHE A 20 6.31 14.47 -33.00
N GLU A 21 5.21 14.75 -32.31
CA GLU A 21 4.94 14.04 -31.06
C GLU A 21 4.63 12.59 -31.45
N ASP A 22 5.36 11.66 -30.86
CA ASP A 22 5.09 10.25 -31.04
C ASP A 22 3.82 9.95 -30.24
N ASP A 23 2.67 9.99 -30.92
CA ASP A 23 1.35 9.70 -30.35
C ASP A 23 1.14 8.19 -30.15
N GLN A 24 2.17 7.36 -30.38
CA GLN A 24 2.11 5.93 -30.16
C GLN A 24 1.91 5.59 -28.68
N PRO A 25 1.07 4.58 -28.36
CA PRO A 25 0.97 4.04 -27.02
C PRO A 25 2.34 3.61 -26.50
N ASN A 26 2.68 4.03 -25.27
CA ASN A 26 3.90 3.59 -24.62
C ASN A 26 3.63 2.34 -23.77
N ILE A 27 4.37 1.26 -24.06
CA ILE A 27 4.28 -0.06 -23.41
C ILE A 27 5.48 -0.29 -22.48
N GLU A 28 6.47 0.60 -22.52
CA GLU A 28 7.60 0.61 -21.61
C GLU A 28 7.25 1.37 -20.33
N GLY A 29 7.79 0.91 -19.20
CA GLY A 29 7.68 1.65 -17.95
C GLY A 29 8.45 2.97 -18.04
N PRO A 30 8.05 4.00 -17.29
CA PRO A 30 8.81 5.24 -17.27
C PRO A 30 10.24 5.00 -16.76
N LEU A 31 11.22 5.62 -17.43
CA LEU A 31 12.61 5.55 -17.00
C LEU A 31 12.76 6.24 -15.64
N VAL A 32 13.33 5.54 -14.66
CA VAL A 32 13.69 6.14 -13.37
C VAL A 32 14.87 7.07 -13.62
N SER A 33 14.58 8.35 -13.80
CA SER A 33 15.62 9.36 -13.72
C SER A 33 16.17 9.36 -12.29
N VAL A 34 17.50 9.39 -12.15
CA VAL A 34 18.16 9.58 -10.85
C VAL A 34 17.93 11.04 -10.45
N LEU A 35 16.70 11.36 -10.03
CA LEU A 35 16.34 12.65 -9.48
C LEU A 35 16.68 12.62 -7.99
N TYR A 36 17.72 13.36 -7.63
CA TYR A 36 18.05 13.66 -6.24
C TYR A 36 17.00 14.65 -5.70
N ASP A 37 15.96 14.15 -5.01
CA ASP A 37 15.13 15.02 -4.18
C ASP A 37 15.87 15.25 -2.85
N SER A 38 16.19 16.51 -2.58
CA SER A 38 16.86 16.96 -1.35
C SER A 38 16.02 16.79 -0.07
N SER A 39 14.77 16.34 -0.16
CA SER A 39 13.95 16.06 1.02
C SER A 39 14.30 14.71 1.65
N ALA A 40 15.44 14.66 2.35
CA ALA A 40 15.74 13.54 3.22
C ALA A 40 14.64 13.44 4.30
N SER A 41 13.83 12.37 4.26
CA SER A 41 12.94 12.04 5.37
C SER A 41 13.79 11.90 6.63
N LEU A 42 13.47 12.67 7.66
CA LEU A 42 14.10 12.53 8.98
C LEU A 42 13.46 11.39 9.79
N ASP A 43 12.48 10.66 9.24
CA ASP A 43 11.74 9.58 9.92
C ASP A 43 11.25 9.97 11.32
N PHE A 44 10.75 11.20 11.41
CA PHE A 44 10.29 11.84 12.63
C PHE A 44 11.37 12.00 13.72
N ALA A 45 12.66 12.01 13.38
CA ALA A 45 13.74 12.22 14.35
C ALA A 45 13.66 13.61 15.02
N ASP A 46 13.13 14.61 14.31
CA ASP A 46 12.89 15.99 14.76
C ASP A 46 11.61 16.17 15.57
N ARG A 47 10.80 15.11 15.77
CA ARG A 47 9.51 15.18 16.49
C ARG A 47 9.58 15.84 17.86
N GLY A 48 10.70 15.64 18.58
CA GLY A 48 10.92 16.20 19.91
C GLY A 48 10.95 17.73 19.94
N ALA A 49 11.30 18.38 18.83
CA ALA A 49 11.39 19.83 18.73
C ALA A 49 10.02 20.53 18.75
N PHE A 50 8.93 19.80 18.51
CA PHE A 50 7.58 20.37 18.40
C PHE A 50 6.76 20.30 19.70
N GLU A 51 7.29 19.66 20.74
CA GLU A 51 6.70 19.56 22.09
C GLU A 51 5.21 19.14 22.09
N SER A 52 4.80 18.27 21.16
CA SER A 52 3.42 17.82 21.00
C SER A 52 3.08 16.62 21.84
N ARG A 53 1.81 16.53 22.30
CA ARG A 53 1.29 15.30 22.91
C ARG A 53 1.33 14.10 21.96
N TRP A 54 1.36 14.34 20.65
CA TRP A 54 1.45 13.32 19.61
C TRP A 54 2.90 12.87 19.33
N THR A 55 3.90 13.46 19.99
CA THR A 55 5.33 13.17 19.77
C THR A 55 5.67 11.72 20.15
N GLU A 56 5.11 11.21 21.24
CA GLU A 56 5.31 9.82 21.67
C GLU A 56 4.75 8.84 20.63
N GLU A 57 3.59 9.16 20.06
CA GLU A 57 2.98 8.35 19.02
C GLU A 57 3.82 8.33 17.73
N LEU A 58 4.42 9.46 17.35
CA LEU A 58 5.38 9.49 16.22
C LEU A 58 6.63 8.64 16.49
N ALA A 59 7.04 8.47 17.74
CA ALA A 59 8.13 7.55 18.10
C ALA A 59 7.72 6.09 17.87
N HIS A 60 6.49 5.73 18.24
CA HIS A 60 5.92 4.42 17.95
C HIS A 60 5.81 4.16 16.44
N ILE A 61 5.35 5.15 15.67
CA ILE A 61 5.26 5.07 14.21
C ILE A 61 6.64 4.86 13.57
N SER A 62 7.66 5.61 14.01
CA SER A 62 9.05 5.46 13.54
C SER A 62 9.58 4.05 13.81
N ALA A 63 9.33 3.49 15.00
CA ALA A 63 9.71 2.12 15.32
C ALA A 63 8.94 1.07 14.49
N LEU A 64 7.64 1.27 14.24
CA LEU A 64 6.84 0.41 13.38
C LEU A 64 7.33 0.39 11.94
N LYS A 65 7.71 1.55 11.38
CA LYS A 65 8.29 1.66 10.02
C LYS A 65 9.51 0.76 9.87
N GLU A 66 10.44 0.82 10.82
CA GLU A 66 11.65 0.00 10.80
C GLU A 66 11.34 -1.50 10.90
N GLU A 67 10.38 -1.87 11.74
CA GLU A 67 9.97 -3.27 11.87
C GLU A 67 9.27 -3.81 10.61
N ILE A 68 8.44 -2.98 9.97
CA ILE A 68 7.79 -3.31 8.68
C ILE A 68 8.83 -3.50 7.59
N LYS A 69 9.84 -2.61 7.49
CA LYS A 69 10.92 -2.71 6.52
C LYS A 69 11.72 -4.01 6.67
N LYS A 70 11.98 -4.47 7.90
CA LYS A 70 12.58 -5.79 8.17
C LYS A 70 11.64 -6.93 7.75
N GLY A 71 10.33 -6.78 7.99
CA GLY A 71 9.33 -7.73 7.52
C GLY A 71 9.34 -7.89 6.00
N ASP A 72 9.38 -6.77 5.26
CA ASP A 72 9.45 -6.75 3.80
C ASP A 72 10.72 -7.46 3.28
N HIS A 73 11.86 -7.32 3.98
CA HIS A 73 13.07 -8.09 3.66
C HIS A 73 12.85 -9.61 3.75
N PHE A 74 12.22 -10.10 4.82
CA PHE A 74 11.94 -11.53 4.98
C PHE A 74 10.86 -12.04 4.03
N ILE A 75 9.87 -11.22 3.69
CA ILE A 75 8.86 -11.52 2.66
C ILE A 75 9.57 -11.77 1.32
N ASN A 76 10.43 -10.84 0.89
CA ASN A 76 11.20 -10.97 -0.35
C ASN A 76 12.11 -12.21 -0.33
N MET A 77 12.80 -12.45 0.80
CA MET A 77 13.65 -13.61 1.00
C MET A 77 12.86 -14.92 0.86
N LEU A 78 11.71 -15.06 1.54
CA LEU A 78 10.88 -16.27 1.48
C LEU A 78 10.34 -16.49 0.07
N TYR A 79 9.81 -15.46 -0.57
CA TYR A 79 9.25 -15.55 -1.92
C TYR A 79 10.30 -16.02 -2.94
N THR A 80 11.51 -15.48 -2.87
CA THR A 80 12.60 -15.81 -3.80
C THR A 80 13.44 -17.03 -3.39
N TYR A 81 13.19 -17.62 -2.23
CA TYR A 81 13.92 -18.81 -1.77
C TYR A 81 13.59 -20.01 -2.68
N ARG A 82 14.62 -20.58 -3.33
CA ARG A 82 14.52 -21.78 -4.15
C ARG A 82 15.35 -22.89 -3.53
N SER A 83 14.89 -24.14 -3.69
CA SER A 83 15.55 -25.29 -3.09
C SER A 83 16.98 -25.49 -3.58
N ILE A 84 17.90 -25.49 -2.62
CA ILE A 84 19.32 -25.75 -2.81
C ILE A 84 19.57 -27.26 -2.77
N SER A 85 18.89 -27.99 -1.89
CA SER A 85 19.06 -29.45 -1.76
C SER A 85 18.70 -30.21 -3.04
N LYS A 86 17.81 -29.67 -3.89
CA LYS A 86 17.52 -30.25 -5.22
C LYS A 86 18.74 -30.22 -6.14
N ALA A 87 19.59 -29.21 -6.06
CA ALA A 87 20.82 -29.09 -6.84
C ALA A 87 21.96 -29.97 -6.29
N LEU A 88 21.95 -30.25 -4.98
CA LEU A 88 23.02 -30.97 -4.27
C LEU A 88 22.84 -32.50 -4.24
N LYS A 89 21.87 -33.09 -4.95
CA LYS A 89 21.60 -34.54 -4.86
C LYS A 89 22.80 -35.39 -5.29
N VAL A 90 23.40 -36.09 -4.32
CA VAL A 90 24.42 -37.14 -4.55
C VAL A 90 23.76 -38.33 -5.22
N LYS A 91 24.32 -38.80 -6.35
CA LYS A 91 23.88 -40.07 -6.94
C LYS A 91 24.20 -41.20 -5.95
N ALA A 92 23.22 -42.07 -5.68
CA ALA A 92 23.44 -43.24 -4.84
C ALA A 92 24.50 -44.15 -5.52
N GLY A 93 25.68 -44.29 -4.91
CA GLY A 93 26.73 -45.21 -5.38
C GLY A 93 28.17 -44.70 -5.29
N GLU A 94 28.41 -43.39 -5.12
CA GLU A 94 29.77 -42.83 -5.01
C GLU A 94 30.19 -42.69 -3.53
N GLU A 95 30.57 -43.81 -2.89
CA GLU A 95 31.01 -43.82 -1.49
C GLU A 95 32.37 -43.12 -1.26
N SER A 96 33.17 -42.90 -2.31
CA SER A 96 34.53 -42.37 -2.19
C SER A 96 34.61 -40.90 -1.77
N ASN A 97 33.63 -40.07 -2.13
CA ASN A 97 33.67 -38.60 -1.93
C ASN A 97 32.62 -38.11 -0.93
N ARG A 98 32.13 -39.01 -0.07
CA ARG A 98 31.00 -38.73 0.84
C ARG A 98 31.30 -37.61 1.85
N ASN A 99 32.52 -37.54 2.37
CA ASN A 99 32.93 -36.48 3.31
C ASN A 99 32.96 -35.11 2.62
N GLU A 100 33.70 -35.00 1.51
CA GLU A 100 33.80 -33.76 0.70
C GLU A 100 32.42 -33.26 0.27
N THR A 101 31.50 -34.18 -0.05
CA THR A 101 30.14 -33.82 -0.44
C THR A 101 29.35 -33.25 0.74
N TYR A 102 29.46 -33.83 1.94
CA TYR A 102 28.79 -33.27 3.13
C TYR A 102 29.43 -31.96 3.59
N ASP A 103 30.75 -31.80 3.44
CA ASP A 103 31.46 -30.53 3.69
C ASP A 103 30.92 -29.43 2.76
N ALA A 104 30.89 -29.68 1.45
CA ALA A 104 30.34 -28.72 0.48
C ALA A 104 28.84 -28.45 0.70
N MET A 105 28.05 -29.47 1.04
CA MET A 105 26.64 -29.28 1.40
C MET A 105 26.48 -28.37 2.62
N PHE A 106 27.32 -28.54 3.63
CA PHE A 106 27.27 -27.73 4.83
C PHE A 106 27.67 -26.28 4.51
N GLU A 107 28.76 -26.07 3.80
CA GLU A 107 29.26 -24.75 3.40
C GLU A 107 28.23 -23.94 2.60
N VAL A 108 27.51 -24.58 1.67
CA VAL A 108 26.49 -23.92 0.85
C VAL A 108 25.19 -23.66 1.64
N LEU A 109 24.76 -24.60 2.48
CA LEU A 109 23.48 -24.47 3.19
C LEU A 109 23.59 -23.61 4.47
N GLU A 110 24.74 -23.57 5.14
CA GLU A 110 24.93 -22.82 6.39
C GLU A 110 24.48 -21.35 6.32
N PRO A 111 24.92 -20.52 5.35
CA PRO A 111 24.48 -19.12 5.28
C PRO A 111 22.96 -18.99 5.06
N GLU A 112 22.35 -19.94 4.37
CA GLU A 112 20.92 -19.92 4.06
C GLU A 112 20.09 -20.37 5.26
N ILE A 113 20.56 -21.38 6.02
CA ILE A 113 19.95 -21.75 7.30
C ILE A 113 20.11 -20.64 8.34
N LYS A 114 21.20 -19.89 8.32
CA LYS A 114 21.35 -18.69 9.15
C LYS A 114 20.25 -17.67 8.87
N LYS A 115 19.92 -17.40 7.61
CA LYS A 115 18.79 -16.53 7.26
C LYS A 115 17.44 -17.06 7.80
N LEU A 116 17.23 -18.39 7.77
CA LEU A 116 16.02 -18.99 8.35
C LEU A 116 15.97 -18.87 9.89
N LYS A 117 17.11 -18.96 10.57
CA LYS A 117 17.21 -18.68 12.01
C LYS A 117 16.91 -17.21 12.31
N GLU A 118 17.48 -16.29 11.53
CA GLU A 118 17.19 -14.86 11.63
C GLU A 118 15.70 -14.56 11.42
N PHE A 119 15.04 -15.21 10.45
CA PHE A 119 13.60 -15.12 10.23
C PHE A 119 12.80 -15.64 11.44
N MET A 120 13.16 -16.82 11.97
CA MET A 120 12.52 -17.39 13.16
C MET A 120 12.61 -16.45 14.37
N TYR A 121 13.76 -15.79 14.56
CA TYR A 121 13.95 -14.82 15.63
C TYR A 121 13.18 -13.53 15.38
N PHE A 122 13.23 -13.02 14.16
CA PHE A 122 12.49 -11.84 13.73
C PHE A 122 11.00 -12.01 14.04
N GLN A 123 10.32 -13.03 13.51
CA GLN A 123 8.88 -13.18 13.72
C GLN A 123 8.51 -13.27 15.22
N ARG A 124 9.36 -13.91 16.03
CA ARG A 124 9.14 -14.06 17.48
C ARG A 124 9.22 -12.71 18.19
N ASP A 125 10.20 -11.90 17.83
CA ASP A 125 10.41 -10.60 18.45
C ASP A 125 9.44 -9.55 17.90
N SER A 126 9.07 -9.63 16.62
CA SER A 126 8.00 -8.82 16.01
C SER A 126 6.64 -9.10 16.65
N VAL A 127 6.29 -10.35 16.97
CA VAL A 127 5.05 -10.67 17.72
C VAL A 127 5.07 -9.98 19.09
N LYS A 128 6.16 -10.08 19.85
CA LYS A 128 6.29 -9.37 21.14
C LYS A 128 6.20 -7.86 20.98
N PHE A 129 6.83 -7.32 19.93
CA PHE A 129 6.80 -5.89 19.60
C PHE A 129 5.36 -5.43 19.32
N PHE A 130 4.64 -6.15 18.44
CA PHE A 130 3.24 -5.87 18.15
C PHE A 130 2.34 -5.95 19.39
N CYS A 131 2.51 -6.98 20.23
CA CYS A 131 1.79 -7.12 21.49
C CYS A 131 1.99 -5.92 22.44
N LYS A 132 3.18 -5.32 22.49
CA LYS A 132 3.42 -4.09 23.27
C LYS A 132 2.61 -2.91 22.74
N HIS A 133 2.52 -2.76 21.42
CA HIS A 133 1.69 -1.72 20.80
C HIS A 133 0.20 -1.97 21.03
N VAL A 134 -0.28 -3.21 20.92
CA VAL A 134 -1.67 -3.59 21.24
C VAL A 134 -2.00 -3.29 22.71
N HIS A 135 -1.10 -3.58 23.64
CA HIS A 135 -1.26 -3.21 25.04
C HIS A 135 -1.38 -1.69 25.22
N THR A 136 -0.51 -0.92 24.57
CA THR A 136 -0.52 0.54 24.59
C THR A 136 -1.84 1.10 24.03
N LEU A 137 -2.29 0.59 22.89
CA LEU A 137 -3.58 0.96 22.30
C LEU A 137 -4.75 0.62 23.22
N GLY A 138 -4.75 -0.56 23.84
CA GLY A 138 -5.80 -0.97 24.78
C GLY A 138 -5.93 -0.03 25.98
N GLN A 139 -4.83 0.57 26.43
CA GLN A 139 -4.85 1.61 27.46
C GLN A 139 -5.39 2.94 26.95
N LEU A 140 -5.10 3.31 25.69
CA LEU A 140 -5.54 4.56 25.08
C LEU A 140 -7.05 4.57 24.78
N VAL A 141 -7.57 3.48 24.22
CA VAL A 141 -8.96 3.36 23.72
C VAL A 141 -9.99 3.32 24.84
N ARG A 142 -9.59 3.02 26.08
CA ARG A 142 -10.51 2.87 27.19
C ARG A 142 -11.27 4.20 27.45
N PRO A 143 -12.61 4.20 27.35
CA PRO A 143 -13.40 5.40 27.62
C PRO A 143 -13.40 5.68 29.12
N ASP A 144 -12.54 6.58 29.56
CA ASP A 144 -12.62 7.16 30.90
C ASP A 144 -13.52 8.39 30.86
N LYS A 145 -14.80 8.20 31.18
CA LYS A 145 -15.79 9.29 31.24
C LYS A 145 -15.41 10.40 32.24
N LYS A 146 -14.47 10.16 33.15
CA LYS A 146 -13.96 11.16 34.10
C LYS A 146 -12.81 11.99 33.53
N LYS A 147 -12.14 11.55 32.46
CA LYS A 147 -11.12 12.36 31.79
C LYS A 147 -11.78 13.48 30.98
N GLU A 148 -11.30 14.70 31.20
CA GLU A 148 -11.68 15.83 30.34
C GLU A 148 -11.24 15.60 28.89
N VAL A 149 -10.08 14.95 28.69
CA VAL A 149 -9.49 14.65 27.38
C VAL A 149 -9.84 13.23 26.94
N GLU A 150 -10.43 13.10 25.74
CA GLU A 150 -10.53 11.81 25.06
C GLU A 150 -9.16 11.47 24.48
N THR A 151 -8.61 10.32 24.90
CA THR A 151 -7.41 9.74 24.33
C THR A 151 -7.83 8.68 23.34
N PHE A 152 -7.31 8.75 22.13
CA PHE A 152 -7.49 7.75 21.09
C PHE A 152 -6.26 7.79 20.18
N PRO A 153 -5.89 6.65 19.57
CA PRO A 153 -4.77 6.61 18.64
C PRO A 153 -5.07 7.41 17.38
N SER A 154 -4.05 8.01 16.75
CA SER A 154 -4.25 8.60 15.43
C SER A 154 -4.50 7.53 14.36
N GLN A 155 -5.18 7.92 13.27
CA GLN A 155 -5.30 7.07 12.08
C GLN A 155 -3.92 6.69 11.53
N LEU A 156 -2.90 7.55 11.63
CA LEU A 156 -1.56 7.26 11.14
C LEU A 156 -0.92 6.11 11.92
N TYR A 157 -1.06 6.11 13.25
CA TYR A 157 -0.57 5.01 14.08
C TYR A 157 -1.30 3.70 13.80
N LEU A 158 -2.63 3.76 13.66
CA LEU A 158 -3.44 2.60 13.27
C LEU A 158 -3.07 2.06 11.89
N TRP A 159 -2.74 2.93 10.92
CA TRP A 159 -2.27 2.52 9.60
C TRP A 159 -0.99 1.68 9.67
N TYR A 160 0.01 2.10 10.45
CA TYR A 160 1.23 1.30 10.61
C TYR A 160 0.99 0.00 11.39
N MET A 161 0.00 -0.03 12.30
CA MET A 161 -0.43 -1.27 12.92
C MET A 161 -1.10 -2.23 11.92
N ILE A 162 -1.97 -1.72 11.04
CA ILE A 162 -2.56 -2.46 9.92
C ILE A 162 -1.46 -3.05 9.04
N GLN A 163 -0.47 -2.24 8.66
CA GLN A 163 0.65 -2.69 7.84
C GLN A 163 1.45 -3.83 8.50
N LEU A 164 1.74 -3.75 9.81
CA LEU A 164 2.45 -4.83 10.50
C LEU A 164 1.60 -6.10 10.62
N VAL A 165 0.28 -5.98 10.82
CA VAL A 165 -0.66 -7.12 10.82
C VAL A 165 -0.64 -7.84 9.47
N ASP A 166 -0.63 -7.09 8.37
CA ASP A 166 -0.55 -7.66 7.02
C ASP A 166 0.75 -8.46 6.82
N ARG A 167 1.89 -7.94 7.31
CA ARG A 167 3.19 -8.62 7.20
C ARG A 167 3.19 -9.96 7.92
N PHE A 168 2.52 -10.09 9.07
CA PHE A 168 2.37 -11.39 9.72
C PHE A 168 1.59 -12.38 8.86
N ALA A 169 0.52 -11.95 8.19
CA ALA A 169 -0.23 -12.82 7.28
C ALA A 169 0.66 -13.27 6.10
N LEU A 170 1.33 -12.32 5.44
CA LEU A 170 2.21 -12.58 4.31
C LEU A 170 3.36 -13.55 4.66
N LEU A 171 4.05 -13.32 5.77
CA LEU A 171 5.16 -14.17 6.22
C LEU A 171 4.71 -15.60 6.52
N ASP A 172 3.55 -15.77 7.15
CA ASP A 172 3.04 -17.09 7.51
C ASP A 172 2.58 -17.86 6.26
N ASP A 173 1.87 -17.21 5.34
CA ASP A 173 1.43 -17.84 4.11
C ASP A 173 2.62 -18.18 3.19
N LEU A 174 3.60 -17.29 3.02
CA LEU A 174 4.82 -17.56 2.25
C LEU A 174 5.62 -18.72 2.85
N LYS A 175 5.77 -18.75 4.17
CA LYS A 175 6.41 -19.88 4.88
C LYS A 175 5.67 -21.19 4.61
N ASN A 176 4.34 -21.18 4.70
CA ASN A 176 3.51 -22.37 4.52
C ASN A 176 3.63 -22.94 3.09
N MET A 177 3.76 -22.07 2.08
CA MET A 177 3.90 -22.49 0.68
C MET A 177 5.28 -23.05 0.32
N LYS A 178 6.34 -22.64 1.03
CA LYS A 178 7.73 -22.99 0.70
C LYS A 178 8.17 -24.31 1.34
N ALA A 179 7.73 -25.43 0.76
CA ALA A 179 8.14 -26.77 1.19
C ALA A 179 9.67 -26.99 1.14
N CYS A 180 10.36 -26.31 0.23
CA CYS A 180 11.82 -26.34 0.09
C CYS A 180 12.58 -25.93 1.36
N LEU A 181 12.04 -25.06 2.22
CA LEU A 181 12.71 -24.62 3.45
C LEU A 181 12.94 -25.82 4.41
N ASN A 182 11.90 -26.64 4.58
CA ASN A 182 11.95 -27.86 5.39
C ASN A 182 12.94 -28.87 4.82
N ASN A 183 12.97 -29.01 3.48
CA ASN A 183 13.86 -29.94 2.80
C ASN A 183 15.32 -29.51 2.97
N ASP A 184 15.65 -28.27 2.66
CA ASP A 184 17.01 -27.74 2.73
C ASP A 184 17.55 -27.80 4.16
N PHE A 185 16.73 -27.44 5.15
CA PHE A 185 17.09 -27.60 6.57
C PHE A 185 17.32 -29.06 6.97
N SER A 186 16.53 -30.00 6.44
CA SER A 186 16.72 -31.44 6.69
C SER A 186 18.01 -31.98 6.06
N PHE A 187 18.45 -31.44 4.92
CA PHE A 187 19.76 -31.77 4.33
C PHE A 187 20.91 -31.18 5.16
N TYR A 188 20.80 -29.91 5.55
CA TYR A 188 21.77 -29.25 6.42
C TYR A 188 21.97 -30.02 7.73
N LYS A 189 20.88 -30.41 8.40
CA LYS A 189 20.95 -31.16 9.67
C LYS A 189 21.68 -32.50 9.51
N ARG A 190 21.46 -33.21 8.39
CA ARG A 190 22.16 -34.47 8.10
C ARG A 190 23.65 -34.25 7.85
N ALA A 191 24.02 -33.23 7.08
CA ALA A 191 25.41 -32.87 6.85
C ALA A 191 26.11 -32.47 8.15
N HIS A 192 25.50 -31.56 8.91
CA HIS A 192 26.02 -31.11 10.20
C HIS A 192 26.22 -32.26 11.21
N GLN A 193 25.26 -33.18 11.34
CA GLN A 193 25.39 -34.34 12.22
C GLN A 193 26.51 -35.31 11.79
N PHE A 194 26.73 -35.44 10.48
CA PHE A 194 27.78 -36.29 9.94
C PHE A 194 29.18 -35.72 10.25
N LEU A 195 29.36 -34.41 10.01
CA LEU A 195 30.63 -33.71 10.24
C LEU A 195 30.96 -33.54 11.74
N ARG A 196 29.94 -33.42 12.60
CA ARG A 196 30.13 -33.25 14.05
C ARG A 196 30.58 -34.47 14.83
N LYS A 197 30.73 -35.65 14.22
CA LYS A 197 31.19 -36.87 14.92
C LYS A 197 32.58 -36.75 15.58
N GLY A 198 33.25 -35.60 15.52
CA GLY A 198 34.52 -35.30 16.20
C GLY A 198 34.64 -33.97 16.99
N MET A 199 33.57 -33.19 17.25
CA MET A 199 33.69 -31.88 17.94
C MET A 199 32.84 -31.77 19.23
N SER A 200 33.44 -31.28 20.32
CA SER A 200 32.77 -30.97 21.60
C SER A 200 32.27 -29.50 21.64
N GLY A 201 31.08 -29.27 22.22
CA GLY A 201 30.47 -27.92 22.37
C GLY A 201 29.12 -27.73 21.63
N GLY A 202 28.28 -28.78 21.58
CA GLY A 202 27.20 -28.86 20.59
C GLY A 202 25.77 -28.51 21.00
N ASP A 203 25.51 -28.31 22.29
CA ASP A 203 24.15 -28.40 22.83
C ASP A 203 23.27 -27.19 22.50
N ASP A 204 23.81 -25.98 22.58
CA ASP A 204 23.05 -24.75 22.25
C ASP A 204 22.65 -24.70 20.77
N GLN A 205 23.57 -25.09 19.87
CA GLN A 205 23.29 -25.20 18.44
C GLN A 205 22.28 -26.31 18.13
N ASN A 206 22.28 -27.40 18.91
CA ASN A 206 21.28 -28.46 18.75
C ASN A 206 19.90 -28.00 19.20
N ALA A 207 19.80 -27.23 20.29
CA ALA A 207 18.55 -26.65 20.77
C ALA A 207 17.97 -25.64 19.76
N GLU A 208 18.80 -24.73 19.26
CA GLU A 208 18.40 -23.76 18.22
C GLU A 208 17.90 -24.46 16.94
N ASN A 209 18.62 -25.48 16.48
CA ASN A 209 18.20 -26.29 15.33
C ASN A 209 16.90 -27.07 15.61
N HIS A 210 16.62 -27.43 16.86
CA HIS A 210 15.35 -28.05 17.22
C HIS A 210 14.19 -27.03 17.20
N GLU A 211 14.40 -25.81 17.69
CA GLU A 211 13.42 -24.72 17.59
C GLU A 211 13.08 -24.43 16.12
N LEU A 212 14.11 -24.31 15.27
CA LEU A 212 13.93 -24.08 13.83
C LEU A 212 13.16 -25.22 13.15
N TYR A 213 13.44 -26.48 13.51
CA TYR A 213 12.69 -27.63 13.00
C TYR A 213 11.20 -27.49 13.29
N LEU A 214 10.85 -27.21 14.55
CA LEU A 214 9.45 -27.07 14.97
C LEU A 214 8.78 -25.88 14.29
N PHE A 215 9.49 -24.76 14.16
CA PHE A 215 8.99 -23.59 13.47
C PHE A 215 8.66 -23.89 12.00
N LEU A 216 9.61 -24.46 11.23
CA LEU A 216 9.41 -24.75 9.81
C LEU A 216 8.35 -25.84 9.56
N ALA A 217 8.25 -26.84 10.43
CA ALA A 217 7.32 -27.95 10.29
C ALA A 217 5.86 -27.57 10.58
N ASN A 218 5.62 -26.65 11.51
CA ASN A 218 4.27 -26.27 11.91
C ASN A 218 3.65 -25.28 10.94
N GLN A 219 2.54 -25.67 10.31
CA GLN A 219 1.75 -24.81 9.43
C GLN A 219 1.05 -23.71 10.24
N SER A 220 0.96 -22.50 9.67
CA SER A 220 0.35 -21.34 10.32
C SER A 220 0.91 -21.01 11.71
N SER A 221 2.20 -21.29 11.92
CA SER A 221 2.86 -21.12 13.22
C SER A 221 2.88 -19.66 13.67
N ILE A 222 3.04 -18.70 12.75
CA ILE A 222 3.11 -17.27 13.10
C ILE A 222 1.72 -16.80 13.54
N THR A 223 0.68 -17.13 12.78
CA THR A 223 -0.72 -16.80 13.12
C THR A 223 -1.10 -17.38 14.48
N THR A 224 -0.79 -18.67 14.71
CA THR A 224 -1.11 -19.37 15.96
C THR A 224 -0.44 -18.71 17.16
N ASN A 225 0.85 -18.41 17.05
CA ASN A 225 1.63 -17.77 18.12
C ASN A 225 1.17 -16.33 18.37
N LEU A 226 0.91 -15.56 17.31
CA LEU A 226 0.41 -14.20 17.41
C LEU A 226 -0.95 -14.17 18.12
N LYS A 227 -1.87 -15.04 17.71
CA LYS A 227 -3.20 -15.16 18.32
C LYS A 227 -3.13 -15.51 19.80
N ALA A 228 -2.32 -16.52 20.15
CA ALA A 228 -2.09 -16.89 21.54
C ALA A 228 -1.51 -15.74 22.39
N ALA A 229 -0.52 -15.01 21.84
CA ALA A 229 0.09 -13.87 22.54
C ALA A 229 -0.89 -12.70 22.73
N LEU A 230 -1.76 -12.44 21.74
CA LEU A 230 -2.76 -11.37 21.81
C LEU A 230 -3.81 -11.64 22.88
N HIS A 231 -4.33 -12.87 22.98
CA HIS A 231 -5.42 -13.22 23.89
C HIS A 231 -5.05 -13.11 25.37
N VAL A 232 -3.76 -13.06 25.69
CA VAL A 232 -3.24 -12.84 27.06
C VAL A 232 -3.27 -11.35 27.43
N ILE A 233 -3.32 -10.44 26.46
CA ILE A 233 -3.26 -9.00 26.71
C ILE A 233 -4.62 -8.49 27.20
N PRO A 234 -4.68 -7.79 28.35
CA PRO A 234 -5.91 -7.16 28.79
C PRO A 234 -6.42 -6.13 27.76
N ASN A 235 -7.71 -6.22 27.43
CA ASN A 235 -8.38 -5.33 26.47
C ASN A 235 -7.78 -5.36 25.04
N PHE A 236 -7.16 -6.48 24.64
CA PHE A 236 -6.68 -6.64 23.27
C PHE A 236 -7.79 -6.47 22.23
N ASP A 237 -9.03 -6.81 22.60
CA ASP A 237 -10.21 -6.73 21.74
C ASP A 237 -10.66 -5.28 21.50
N ASP A 238 -10.49 -4.38 22.47
CA ASP A 238 -10.63 -2.92 22.24
C ASP A 238 -9.60 -2.44 21.21
N ALA A 239 -8.31 -2.73 21.45
CA ALA A 239 -7.23 -2.30 20.57
C ALA A 239 -7.35 -2.84 19.13
N MET A 240 -7.56 -4.14 18.99
CA MET A 240 -7.70 -4.78 17.67
C MET A 240 -8.97 -4.33 16.96
N SER A 241 -10.05 -4.01 17.68
CA SER A 241 -11.26 -3.46 17.05
C SER A 241 -11.01 -2.11 16.38
N GLU A 242 -10.19 -1.23 16.98
CA GLU A 242 -9.79 0.03 16.33
C GLU A 242 -8.95 -0.20 15.08
N VAL A 243 -8.04 -1.18 15.10
CA VAL A 243 -7.21 -1.53 13.93
C VAL A 243 -8.09 -1.99 12.76
N VAL A 244 -9.00 -2.95 12.97
CA VAL A 244 -9.86 -3.47 11.88
C VAL A 244 -10.94 -2.47 11.44
N ASN A 245 -11.50 -1.69 12.37
CA ASN A 245 -12.46 -0.64 12.03
C ASN A 245 -11.79 0.49 11.25
N CYS A 246 -10.54 0.84 11.57
CA CYS A 246 -9.76 1.78 10.79
C CYS A 246 -9.52 1.26 9.37
N ALA A 247 -9.22 -0.03 9.19
CA ALA A 247 -9.05 -0.62 7.87
C ALA A 247 -10.34 -0.49 7.02
N VAL A 248 -11.50 -0.80 7.60
CA VAL A 248 -12.80 -0.62 6.94
C VAL A 248 -13.07 0.84 6.62
N LYS A 249 -12.88 1.75 7.59
CA LYS A 249 -13.11 3.19 7.40
C LYS A 249 -12.23 3.73 6.28
N MET A 250 -10.95 3.36 6.24
CA MET A 250 -10.03 3.78 5.18
C MET A 250 -10.46 3.27 3.81
N PHE A 251 -10.91 2.02 3.72
CA PHE A 251 -11.39 1.45 2.48
C PHE A 251 -12.67 2.10 1.98
N GLU A 252 -13.67 2.31 2.85
CA GLU A 252 -14.96 2.91 2.50
C GLU A 252 -14.89 4.41 2.17
N THR A 253 -13.83 5.08 2.62
CA THR A 253 -13.60 6.51 2.36
C THR A 253 -12.51 6.78 1.34
N ASP A 254 -12.04 5.74 0.64
CA ASP A 254 -10.97 5.82 -0.36
C ASP A 254 -9.70 6.52 0.14
N MET A 255 -9.36 6.30 1.41
CA MET A 255 -8.16 6.82 2.07
C MET A 255 -6.98 5.86 1.85
N TYR A 256 -6.65 5.64 0.58
CA TYR A 256 -5.48 4.91 0.08
C TYR A 256 -5.13 5.45 -1.31
N LEU A 257 -3.87 5.29 -1.74
CA LEU A 257 -3.49 5.63 -3.11
C LEU A 257 -2.80 4.48 -3.82
N LEU A 258 -1.95 3.69 -3.17
CA LEU A 258 -1.28 2.58 -3.86
C LEU A 258 -2.20 1.36 -3.99
N PRO A 259 -2.15 0.60 -5.11
CA PRO A 259 -2.84 -0.69 -5.20
C PRO A 259 -2.47 -1.64 -4.05
N ALA A 260 -1.19 -1.66 -3.65
CA ALA A 260 -0.71 -2.44 -2.52
C ALA A 260 -1.37 -2.04 -1.18
N ASP A 261 -1.65 -0.74 -0.97
CA ASP A 261 -2.34 -0.26 0.24
C ASP A 261 -3.79 -0.75 0.26
N LYS A 262 -4.48 -0.69 -0.89
CA LYS A 262 -5.84 -1.24 -1.05
C LYS A 262 -5.86 -2.73 -0.71
N HIS A 263 -4.92 -3.51 -1.25
CA HIS A 263 -4.84 -4.95 -0.98
C HIS A 263 -4.50 -5.24 0.49
N THR A 264 -3.61 -4.44 1.11
CA THR A 264 -3.30 -4.52 2.55
C THR A 264 -4.56 -4.36 3.39
N LEU A 265 -5.38 -3.34 3.12
CA LEU A 265 -6.65 -3.13 3.83
C LEU A 265 -7.57 -4.36 3.70
N LEU A 266 -7.71 -4.88 2.48
CA LEU A 266 -8.57 -6.03 2.19
C LEU A 266 -8.10 -7.32 2.87
N ARG A 267 -6.78 -7.57 2.99
CA ARG A 267 -6.23 -8.75 3.68
C ARG A 267 -6.32 -8.65 5.20
N VAL A 268 -6.05 -7.46 5.76
CA VAL A 268 -6.06 -7.24 7.21
C VAL A 268 -7.47 -7.35 7.79
N MET A 269 -8.51 -6.95 7.05
CA MET A 269 -9.89 -7.07 7.53
C MET A 269 -10.26 -8.50 7.99
N PRO A 270 -10.19 -9.56 7.15
CA PRO A 270 -10.49 -10.92 7.59
C PRO A 270 -9.42 -11.50 8.53
N TYR A 271 -8.13 -11.18 8.32
CA TYR A 271 -7.06 -11.68 9.18
C TYR A 271 -7.18 -11.15 10.62
N GLY A 272 -7.49 -9.85 10.77
CA GLY A 272 -7.71 -9.21 12.06
C GLY A 272 -8.90 -9.81 12.80
N LEU A 273 -10.01 -10.10 12.10
CA LEU A 273 -11.16 -10.80 12.69
C LEU A 273 -10.78 -12.23 13.14
N LEU A 274 -9.99 -12.95 12.35
CA LEU A 274 -9.49 -14.28 12.72
C LEU A 274 -8.62 -14.23 13.99
N LEU A 275 -7.76 -13.22 14.13
CA LEU A 275 -6.94 -13.00 15.32
C LEU A 275 -7.80 -12.64 16.55
N MET A 276 -8.88 -11.89 16.34
CA MET A 276 -9.82 -11.48 17.39
C MET A 276 -10.75 -12.60 17.85
N ASP A 277 -11.06 -13.59 17.01
CA ASP A 277 -11.92 -14.70 17.39
C ASP A 277 -11.23 -15.68 18.36
N GLY A 278 -11.97 -16.46 19.13
CA GLY A 278 -11.43 -17.50 20.00
C GLY A 278 -10.61 -18.56 19.26
N THR A 279 -9.82 -19.36 19.99
CA THR A 279 -9.03 -20.48 19.42
C THR A 279 -9.84 -21.75 19.22
N GLU A 280 -10.97 -21.89 19.92
CA GLU A 280 -11.85 -23.06 19.89
C GLU A 280 -13.32 -22.63 19.88
N VAL A 281 -14.22 -23.52 19.45
CA VAL A 281 -15.67 -23.27 19.32
C VAL A 281 -16.35 -22.94 20.67
N ASN A 282 -15.78 -23.41 21.78
CA ASN A 282 -16.31 -23.18 23.13
C ASN A 282 -15.64 -21.98 23.85
N SER A 283 -14.78 -21.24 23.15
CA SER A 283 -14.11 -20.07 23.71
C SER A 283 -15.12 -18.98 24.07
N GLN A 284 -14.87 -18.29 25.19
CA GLN A 284 -15.67 -17.12 25.60
C GLN A 284 -15.45 -15.92 24.66
N ILE A 285 -14.29 -15.85 24.01
CA ILE A 285 -13.96 -14.84 23.02
C ILE A 285 -14.63 -15.24 21.69
N ASN A 286 -15.59 -14.43 21.26
CA ASN A 286 -16.32 -14.61 20.01
C ASN A 286 -16.47 -13.25 19.31
N VAL A 287 -15.70 -13.04 18.23
CA VAL A 287 -15.69 -11.75 17.51
C VAL A 287 -17.04 -11.48 16.82
N PHE A 288 -17.73 -12.53 16.38
CA PHE A 288 -18.99 -12.42 15.65
C PHE A 288 -20.18 -11.96 16.52
N LYS A 289 -20.03 -12.01 17.85
CA LYS A 289 -21.00 -11.46 18.81
C LYS A 289 -20.57 -10.10 19.38
N SER A 290 -19.40 -9.59 19.00
CA SER A 290 -18.88 -8.33 19.51
C SER A 290 -19.65 -7.13 18.96
N LYS A 291 -20.00 -6.18 19.83
CA LYS A 291 -20.60 -4.89 19.42
C LYS A 291 -19.56 -3.88 18.92
N LYS A 292 -18.26 -4.19 19.07
CA LYS A 292 -17.15 -3.30 18.68
C LYS A 292 -16.90 -3.32 17.17
N VAL A 293 -17.39 -4.34 16.48
CA VAL A 293 -17.19 -4.55 15.04
C VAL A 293 -18.56 -4.71 14.38
N LYS A 294 -18.81 -3.98 13.28
CA LYS A 294 -20.04 -4.12 12.51
C LYS A 294 -19.82 -5.03 11.30
N LEU A 295 -20.11 -6.32 11.47
CA LEU A 295 -19.84 -7.36 10.47
C LEU A 295 -20.46 -7.10 9.09
N SER A 296 -21.55 -6.34 9.00
CA SER A 296 -22.20 -6.00 7.73
C SER A 296 -21.28 -5.26 6.76
N HIS A 297 -20.41 -4.39 7.27
CA HIS A 297 -19.45 -3.65 6.45
C HIS A 297 -18.40 -4.61 5.85
N PHE A 298 -17.83 -5.48 6.70
CA PHE A 298 -16.87 -6.52 6.28
C PHE A 298 -17.48 -7.48 5.25
N ALA A 299 -18.68 -8.00 5.54
CA ALA A 299 -19.38 -8.92 4.64
C ALA A 299 -19.67 -8.27 3.28
N SER A 300 -20.05 -6.99 3.25
CA SER A 300 -20.28 -6.29 1.97
C SER A 300 -19.00 -6.14 1.16
N ILE A 301 -17.88 -5.84 1.81
CA ILE A 301 -16.58 -5.70 1.14
C ILE A 301 -16.11 -7.06 0.61
N PHE A 302 -16.17 -8.12 1.43
CA PHE A 302 -15.68 -9.45 1.04
C PHE A 302 -16.51 -10.07 -0.09
N LYS A 303 -17.80 -9.78 -0.15
CA LYS A 303 -18.65 -10.21 -1.27
C LYS A 303 -18.30 -9.50 -2.58
N LYS A 304 -17.88 -8.24 -2.51
CA LYS A 304 -17.45 -7.47 -3.68
C LYS A 304 -16.05 -7.88 -4.13
N TYR A 305 -15.16 -8.16 -3.17
CA TYR A 305 -13.75 -8.50 -3.42
C TYR A 305 -13.36 -9.84 -2.77
N PRO A 306 -13.90 -10.98 -3.24
CA PRO A 306 -13.66 -12.28 -2.60
C PRO A 306 -12.23 -12.81 -2.74
N VAL A 307 -11.49 -12.36 -3.76
CA VAL A 307 -10.11 -12.77 -4.05
C VAL A 307 -9.24 -11.54 -4.17
N VAL A 308 -8.09 -11.52 -3.49
CA VAL A 308 -7.14 -10.41 -3.58
C VAL A 308 -5.72 -10.91 -3.82
N PRO A 309 -4.86 -10.11 -4.47
CA PRO A 309 -3.43 -10.39 -4.51
C PRO A 309 -2.87 -10.54 -3.09
N LEU A 310 -2.06 -11.58 -2.89
CA LEU A 310 -1.35 -11.81 -1.64
C LEU A 310 0.09 -11.28 -1.77
N TYR A 311 0.91 -11.92 -2.60
CA TYR A 311 2.27 -11.48 -2.91
C TYR A 311 2.79 -12.18 -4.17
N GLY A 312 3.34 -11.42 -5.13
CA GLY A 312 3.77 -11.99 -6.42
C GLY A 312 2.64 -12.71 -7.14
N ASP A 313 2.87 -13.98 -7.51
CA ASP A 313 1.89 -14.87 -8.15
C ASP A 313 0.93 -15.57 -7.17
N MET A 314 0.89 -15.16 -5.91
CA MET A 314 -0.02 -15.70 -4.91
C MET A 314 -1.25 -14.81 -4.72
N GLN A 315 -2.38 -15.47 -4.51
CA GLN A 315 -3.68 -14.88 -4.23
C GLN A 315 -4.29 -15.48 -2.98
N ILE A 316 -5.21 -14.76 -2.34
CA ILE A 316 -5.92 -15.24 -1.16
C ILE A 316 -7.42 -15.00 -1.30
N SER A 317 -8.21 -15.97 -0.83
CA SER A 317 -9.66 -15.81 -0.67
C SER A 317 -9.96 -15.23 0.71
N LEU A 318 -10.61 -14.06 0.73
CA LEU A 318 -11.01 -13.39 1.98
C LEU A 318 -12.00 -14.24 2.79
N GLU A 319 -12.89 -14.94 2.08
CA GLU A 319 -13.85 -15.84 2.71
C GLU A 319 -13.17 -17.09 3.30
N ALA A 320 -12.24 -17.71 2.55
CA ALA A 320 -11.48 -18.85 3.07
C ALA A 320 -10.68 -18.48 4.33
N LEU A 321 -10.17 -17.24 4.40
CA LEU A 321 -9.44 -16.76 5.57
C LEU A 321 -10.36 -16.63 6.80
N ILE A 322 -11.53 -15.99 6.67
CA ILE A 322 -12.45 -15.81 7.80
C ILE A 322 -13.10 -17.13 8.25
N ARG A 323 -13.32 -18.09 7.33
CA ARG A 323 -13.84 -19.44 7.62
C ARG A 323 -12.94 -20.24 8.57
N ARG A 324 -11.66 -19.86 8.72
CA ARG A 324 -10.75 -20.45 9.73
C ARG A 324 -11.11 -20.06 11.17
N SER A 325 -12.00 -19.10 11.36
CA SER A 325 -12.43 -18.65 12.69
C SER A 325 -13.39 -19.69 13.31
N PRO A 326 -13.11 -20.20 14.52
CA PRO A 326 -13.94 -21.24 15.15
C PRO A 326 -15.43 -20.92 15.28
N HIS A 327 -15.79 -19.64 15.40
CA HIS A 327 -17.18 -19.21 15.54
C HIS A 327 -17.82 -18.64 14.27
N TYR A 328 -17.19 -18.84 13.10
CA TYR A 328 -17.75 -18.39 11.83
C TYR A 328 -19.13 -19.03 11.58
N ASP A 329 -20.13 -18.19 11.27
CA ASP A 329 -21.47 -18.63 10.88
C ASP A 329 -21.79 -18.16 9.46
N GLU A 330 -21.86 -19.11 8.53
CA GLU A 330 -22.14 -18.88 7.12
C GLU A 330 -23.51 -18.19 6.91
N ARG A 331 -24.50 -18.46 7.78
CA ARG A 331 -25.83 -17.85 7.68
C ARG A 331 -25.81 -16.37 8.03
N ALA A 332 -24.96 -15.97 8.98
CA ALA A 332 -24.82 -14.59 9.42
C ALA A 332 -24.03 -13.74 8.41
N TRP A 333 -23.11 -14.36 7.66
CA TRP A 333 -22.31 -13.68 6.64
C TRP A 333 -23.06 -13.51 5.31
N GLY A 334 -24.00 -14.40 5.02
CA GLY A 334 -24.81 -14.44 3.81
C GLY A 334 -24.03 -14.91 2.57
N SER A 335 -24.73 -15.38 1.55
CA SER A 335 -24.10 -15.98 0.37
C SER A 335 -23.34 -14.95 -0.48
N ALA A 336 -22.22 -15.38 -1.06
CA ALA A 336 -21.50 -14.62 -2.09
C ALA A 336 -22.37 -14.51 -3.36
N PRO A 337 -22.20 -13.42 -4.15
CA PRO A 337 -22.77 -13.36 -5.49
C PRO A 337 -22.28 -14.54 -6.34
N GLY A 338 -23.07 -14.93 -7.34
CA GLY A 338 -22.66 -15.97 -8.30
C GLY A 338 -21.35 -15.60 -9.01
N GLU A 339 -20.57 -16.61 -9.36
CA GLU A 339 -19.23 -16.46 -9.94
C GLU A 339 -19.23 -15.54 -11.18
N GLU A 340 -20.21 -15.68 -12.08
CA GLU A 340 -20.36 -14.82 -13.26
C GLU A 340 -20.49 -13.33 -12.92
N LYS A 341 -21.28 -12.98 -11.90
CA LYS A 341 -21.46 -11.59 -11.47
C LYS A 341 -20.19 -11.03 -10.84
N THR A 342 -19.43 -11.89 -10.18
CA THR A 342 -18.16 -11.53 -9.57
C THR A 342 -17.10 -11.34 -10.66
N ALA A 343 -17.05 -12.22 -11.65
CA ALA A 343 -16.13 -12.14 -12.78
C ALA A 343 -16.25 -10.79 -13.51
N ILE A 344 -17.47 -10.26 -13.68
CA ILE A 344 -17.68 -8.91 -14.27
C ILE A 344 -16.92 -7.81 -13.50
N ILE A 345 -16.73 -7.94 -12.19
CA ILE A 345 -16.00 -6.96 -11.37
C ILE A 345 -14.48 -7.04 -11.64
N TYR A 346 -13.95 -8.22 -11.94
CA TYR A 346 -12.51 -8.46 -12.07
C TYR A 346 -12.00 -8.44 -13.51
N GLU A 347 -12.80 -8.92 -14.46
CA GLU A 347 -12.39 -9.05 -15.85
C GLU A 347 -12.44 -7.67 -16.55
N LEU A 348 -11.28 -7.22 -17.02
CA LEU A 348 -11.05 -5.88 -17.57
C LEU A 348 -11.91 -5.58 -18.80
N ILE A 349 -12.23 -6.61 -19.58
CA ILE A 349 -13.02 -6.48 -20.80
C ILE A 349 -14.37 -5.80 -20.56
N HIS A 350 -15.00 -5.99 -19.38
CA HIS A 350 -16.29 -5.38 -19.05
C HIS A 350 -16.19 -3.89 -18.68
N HIS A 351 -14.99 -3.39 -18.43
CA HIS A 351 -14.73 -2.01 -18.02
C HIS A 351 -14.02 -1.19 -19.10
N LEU A 352 -13.54 -1.83 -20.16
CA LEU A 352 -12.66 -1.25 -21.16
C LEU A 352 -13.22 0.04 -21.79
N ASP A 353 -14.47 0.04 -22.24
CA ASP A 353 -15.08 1.23 -22.88
C ASP A 353 -15.22 2.41 -21.92
N SER A 354 -15.57 2.13 -20.66
CA SER A 354 -15.63 3.15 -19.63
C SER A 354 -14.23 3.71 -19.35
N VAL A 355 -13.23 2.85 -19.21
CA VAL A 355 -11.85 3.27 -18.94
C VAL A 355 -11.27 4.07 -20.10
N ARG A 356 -11.50 3.66 -21.36
CA ARG A 356 -11.11 4.44 -22.55
C ARG A 356 -11.70 5.86 -22.53
N THR A 357 -12.97 5.98 -22.14
CA THR A 357 -13.64 7.29 -22.04
C THR A 357 -12.96 8.15 -20.98
N HIS A 358 -12.78 7.64 -19.77
CA HIS A 358 -12.12 8.35 -18.67
C HIS A 358 -10.66 8.70 -19.00
N TYR A 359 -9.93 7.80 -19.65
CA TYR A 359 -8.57 8.03 -20.12
C TYR A 359 -8.49 9.22 -21.07
N ASN A 360 -9.31 9.23 -22.12
CA ASN A 360 -9.31 10.32 -23.11
C ASN A 360 -9.72 11.66 -22.50
N GLU A 361 -10.74 11.66 -21.65
CA GLU A 361 -11.18 12.87 -20.92
C GLU A 361 -10.07 13.41 -20.01
N TYR A 362 -9.41 12.53 -19.25
CA TYR A 362 -8.34 12.92 -18.35
C TYR A 362 -7.11 13.44 -19.11
N VAL A 363 -6.64 12.72 -20.13
CA VAL A 363 -5.48 13.12 -20.92
C VAL A 363 -5.71 14.49 -21.56
N ALA A 364 -6.89 14.72 -22.14
CA ALA A 364 -7.25 16.03 -22.68
C ALA A 364 -7.23 17.14 -21.59
N LYS A 365 -7.83 16.87 -20.42
CA LYS A 365 -7.85 17.79 -19.28
C LYS A 365 -6.44 18.11 -18.78
N PHE A 366 -5.60 17.10 -18.61
CA PHE A 366 -4.23 17.23 -18.14
C PHE A 366 -3.36 18.00 -19.14
N SER A 367 -3.42 17.65 -20.43
CA SER A 367 -2.69 18.32 -21.50
C SER A 367 -3.08 19.79 -21.62
N ASN A 368 -4.38 20.11 -21.52
CA ASN A 368 -4.85 21.50 -21.50
C ASN A 368 -4.28 22.28 -20.32
N MET A 369 -4.36 21.73 -19.10
CA MET A 369 -3.77 22.33 -17.90
C MET A 369 -2.26 22.58 -18.06
N VAL A 370 -1.51 21.61 -18.56
CA VAL A 370 -0.06 21.74 -18.80
C VAL A 370 0.23 22.82 -19.83
N ASN A 371 -0.52 22.88 -20.92
CA ASN A 371 -0.36 23.88 -21.96
C ASN A 371 -0.68 25.30 -21.45
N GLU A 372 -1.71 25.47 -20.63
CA GLU A 372 -2.01 26.75 -19.95
C GLU A 372 -0.84 27.21 -19.06
N ILE A 373 -0.28 26.31 -18.23
CA ILE A 373 0.87 26.61 -17.37
C ILE A 373 2.09 27.00 -18.23
N LYS A 374 2.38 26.26 -19.31
CA LYS A 374 3.50 26.57 -20.22
C LYS A 374 3.30 27.90 -20.93
N ALA A 375 2.09 28.22 -21.36
CA ALA A 375 1.74 29.50 -21.99
C ALA A 375 1.85 30.69 -21.03
N THR A 376 1.57 30.48 -19.74
CA THR A 376 1.69 31.49 -18.69
C THR A 376 3.11 32.06 -18.57
N ARG A 377 4.14 31.26 -18.89
CA ARG A 377 5.53 31.73 -18.95
C ARG A 377 5.74 32.84 -20.00
N LYS A 378 4.88 32.91 -21.02
CA LYS A 378 4.92 33.92 -22.10
C LYS A 378 3.94 35.07 -21.84
N ASP A 379 2.74 34.79 -21.33
CA ASP A 379 1.75 35.79 -20.95
C ASP A 379 1.06 35.41 -19.62
N PRO A 380 1.31 36.14 -18.51
CA PRO A 380 0.70 35.88 -17.22
C PRO A 380 -0.84 35.93 -17.20
N LYS A 381 -1.49 36.58 -18.19
CA LYS A 381 -2.95 36.67 -18.28
C LYS A 381 -3.62 35.41 -18.83
N MET A 382 -2.84 34.49 -19.40
CA MET A 382 -3.36 33.22 -19.93
C MET A 382 -3.57 32.14 -18.85
N PHE A 383 -3.11 32.37 -17.62
CA PHE A 383 -3.34 31.44 -16.52
C PHE A 383 -4.71 31.66 -15.88
N THR A 384 -5.61 30.71 -16.09
CA THR A 384 -6.98 30.73 -15.54
C THR A 384 -7.12 29.82 -14.33
N SER A 385 -6.35 28.73 -14.28
CA SER A 385 -6.37 27.72 -13.22
C SER A 385 -5.66 28.18 -11.95
N THR A 386 -6.13 27.79 -10.76
CA THR A 386 -5.37 28.04 -9.52
C THR A 386 -4.36 26.92 -9.25
N PRO A 387 -3.29 27.13 -8.45
CA PRO A 387 -2.39 26.05 -8.03
C PRO A 387 -3.11 24.85 -7.38
N ARG A 388 -4.24 25.12 -6.73
CA ARG A 388 -5.10 24.09 -6.15
C ARG A 388 -5.81 23.26 -7.22
N ASP A 389 -6.29 23.88 -8.29
CA ASP A 389 -6.91 23.18 -9.42
C ASP A 389 -5.90 22.25 -10.09
N VAL A 390 -4.66 22.73 -10.29
CA VAL A 390 -3.56 21.91 -10.80
C VAL A 390 -3.32 20.69 -9.91
N THR A 391 -3.23 20.89 -8.58
CA THR A 391 -2.99 19.81 -7.64
C THR A 391 -4.14 18.79 -7.62
N ASN A 392 -5.38 19.23 -7.78
CA ASN A 392 -6.54 18.33 -7.90
C ASN A 392 -6.46 17.48 -9.18
N ILE A 393 -6.13 18.08 -10.32
CA ILE A 393 -5.98 17.36 -11.60
C ILE A 393 -4.84 16.33 -11.50
N VAL A 394 -3.71 16.69 -10.89
CA VAL A 394 -2.60 15.77 -10.67
C VAL A 394 -3.02 14.60 -9.79
N ARG A 395 -3.70 14.87 -8.67
CA ARG A 395 -4.23 13.83 -7.79
C ARG A 395 -5.20 12.90 -8.53
N ASP A 396 -6.11 13.45 -9.33
CA ASP A 396 -7.07 12.65 -10.12
C ASP A 396 -6.32 11.67 -11.05
N GLY A 397 -5.22 12.10 -11.68
CA GLY A 397 -4.38 11.23 -12.51
C GLY A 397 -3.71 10.10 -11.73
N LEU A 398 -3.18 10.41 -10.54
CA LEU A 398 -2.62 9.39 -9.65
C LEU A 398 -3.70 8.38 -9.22
N SER A 399 -4.92 8.84 -8.94
CA SER A 399 -6.04 7.97 -8.62
C SER A 399 -6.44 7.08 -9.79
N TYR A 400 -6.51 7.60 -11.03
CA TYR A 400 -6.79 6.79 -12.22
C TYR A 400 -5.71 5.73 -12.48
N LEU A 401 -4.43 6.12 -12.42
CA LEU A 401 -3.31 5.17 -12.54
C LEU A 401 -3.40 4.05 -11.51
N SER A 402 -3.74 4.39 -10.26
CA SER A 402 -3.91 3.43 -9.18
C SER A 402 -5.08 2.51 -9.39
N GLU A 403 -6.24 3.05 -9.76
CA GLU A 403 -7.44 2.27 -10.02
C GLU A 403 -7.20 1.24 -11.13
N TRP A 404 -6.68 1.69 -12.28
CA TRP A 404 -6.46 0.81 -13.43
C TRP A 404 -5.37 -0.23 -13.16
N THR A 405 -4.28 0.14 -12.48
CA THR A 405 -3.26 -0.85 -12.08
C THR A 405 -3.82 -1.84 -11.07
N GLY A 406 -4.62 -1.37 -10.11
CA GLY A 406 -5.33 -2.23 -9.17
C GLY A 406 -6.28 -3.22 -9.85
N MET A 407 -6.98 -2.79 -10.92
CA MET A 407 -7.83 -3.67 -11.73
C MET A 407 -7.02 -4.76 -12.45
N ILE A 408 -5.87 -4.40 -13.04
CA ILE A 408 -4.97 -5.35 -13.71
C ILE A 408 -4.50 -6.44 -12.74
N LEU A 409 -4.00 -6.04 -11.57
CA LEU A 409 -3.54 -6.97 -10.54
C LEU A 409 -4.69 -7.82 -9.97
N SER A 410 -5.88 -7.23 -9.81
CA SER A 410 -7.06 -7.96 -9.36
C SER A 410 -7.50 -9.01 -10.38
N GLN A 411 -7.50 -8.70 -11.69
CA GLN A 411 -7.79 -9.69 -12.73
C GLN A 411 -6.80 -10.85 -12.67
N ALA A 412 -5.50 -10.58 -12.51
CA ALA A 412 -4.50 -11.62 -12.38
C ALA A 412 -4.78 -12.53 -11.19
N ALA A 413 -5.02 -11.97 -10.00
CA ALA A 413 -5.39 -12.75 -8.81
C ALA A 413 -6.69 -13.56 -9.01
N TRP A 414 -7.68 -12.99 -9.69
CA TRP A 414 -8.92 -13.67 -10.05
C TRP A 414 -8.68 -14.88 -10.96
N LYS A 415 -7.89 -14.72 -12.03
CA LYS A 415 -7.53 -15.81 -12.95
C LYS A 415 -6.67 -16.87 -12.25
N PHE A 416 -5.75 -16.50 -11.35
CA PHE A 416 -4.99 -17.47 -10.55
C PHE A 416 -5.87 -18.27 -9.59
N ALA A 417 -6.92 -17.66 -9.01
CA ALA A 417 -7.88 -18.36 -8.16
C ALA A 417 -8.85 -19.27 -8.92
N HIS A 418 -9.04 -19.07 -10.23
CA HIS A 418 -10.00 -19.82 -11.04
C HIS A 418 -9.31 -20.45 -12.27
N PRO A 419 -8.55 -21.55 -12.10
CA PRO A 419 -7.91 -22.24 -13.21
C PRO A 419 -8.93 -22.75 -14.24
N ASN A 420 -8.57 -22.72 -15.52
CA ASN A 420 -9.35 -23.36 -16.57
C ASN A 420 -9.27 -24.89 -16.41
N ASN A 421 -10.36 -25.46 -15.88
CA ASN A 421 -10.53 -26.89 -15.66
C ASN A 421 -11.26 -27.60 -16.81
N SER A 422 -11.46 -26.95 -17.95
CA SER A 422 -12.05 -27.58 -19.13
C SER A 422 -11.23 -28.81 -19.56
N GLU A 423 -11.93 -29.90 -19.86
CA GLU A 423 -11.32 -31.11 -20.43
C GLU A 423 -11.00 -30.93 -21.93
N ASN A 424 -11.59 -29.92 -22.59
CA ASN A 424 -11.44 -29.64 -24.01
C ASN A 424 -10.32 -28.63 -24.31
N ILE A 425 -9.31 -28.51 -23.45
CA ILE A 425 -8.16 -27.65 -23.73
C ILE A 425 -7.33 -28.29 -24.85
N GLU A 426 -7.28 -27.65 -26.00
CA GLU A 426 -6.41 -28.04 -27.11
C GLU A 426 -4.94 -27.76 -26.73
N SER A 427 -4.26 -28.79 -26.23
CA SER A 427 -2.84 -28.73 -25.89
C SER A 427 -2.10 -29.99 -26.34
N PRO A 428 -0.83 -29.88 -26.81
CA PRO A 428 -0.02 -31.03 -27.20
C PRO A 428 0.21 -32.04 -26.06
N ALA A 429 0.10 -31.60 -24.81
CA ALA A 429 0.27 -32.41 -23.60
C ALA A 429 -0.73 -31.97 -22.52
N PRO A 430 -0.96 -32.77 -21.46
CA PRO A 430 -1.78 -32.35 -20.34
C PRO A 430 -1.29 -31.00 -19.77
N PRO A 431 -2.14 -29.95 -19.73
CA PRO A 431 -1.72 -28.62 -19.30
C PRO A 431 -1.22 -28.63 -17.86
N LEU A 432 -0.10 -27.95 -17.61
CA LEU A 432 0.37 -27.73 -16.25
C LEU A 432 -0.58 -26.80 -15.49
N ASP A 433 -0.59 -26.88 -14.15
CA ASP A 433 -1.43 -26.02 -13.31
C ASP A 433 -1.23 -24.54 -13.60
N TYR A 434 0.03 -24.12 -13.86
CA TYR A 434 0.33 -22.73 -14.24
C TYR A 434 -0.24 -22.36 -15.61
N GLU A 435 -0.20 -23.24 -16.61
CA GLU A 435 -0.79 -22.96 -17.92
C GLU A 435 -2.31 -22.76 -17.85
N ARG A 436 -2.98 -23.49 -16.94
CA ARG A 436 -4.43 -23.40 -16.73
C ARG A 436 -4.87 -22.06 -16.16
N VAL A 437 -3.98 -21.34 -15.47
CA VAL A 437 -4.28 -20.03 -14.89
C VAL A 437 -3.77 -18.87 -15.73
N VAL A 438 -2.83 -19.11 -16.65
CA VAL A 438 -2.31 -18.12 -17.60
C VAL A 438 -2.73 -18.44 -19.04
N ARG A 439 -1.95 -19.23 -19.78
CA ARG A 439 -2.09 -19.46 -21.22
C ARG A 439 -3.52 -19.81 -21.66
N TYR A 440 -4.18 -20.66 -20.90
CA TYR A 440 -5.52 -21.16 -21.22
C TYR A 440 -6.65 -20.46 -20.46
N ASN A 441 -6.37 -19.39 -19.70
CA ASN A 441 -7.36 -18.71 -18.88
C ASN A 441 -7.77 -17.32 -19.37
N TYR A 442 -7.18 -16.87 -20.48
CA TYR A 442 -7.51 -15.62 -21.15
C TYR A 442 -8.03 -15.91 -22.55
N LYS A 443 -9.25 -15.47 -22.84
CA LYS A 443 -9.82 -15.43 -24.20
C LYS A 443 -9.07 -14.38 -25.04
N PRO A 444 -9.10 -14.50 -26.38
CA PRO A 444 -8.47 -13.51 -27.27
C PRO A 444 -8.85 -12.06 -26.94
N GLU A 445 -10.13 -11.80 -26.70
CA GLU A 445 -10.64 -10.46 -26.41
C GLU A 445 -10.17 -9.94 -25.05
N GLU A 446 -9.99 -10.84 -24.06
CA GLU A 446 -9.45 -10.48 -22.75
C GLU A 446 -7.96 -10.14 -22.82
N LYS A 447 -7.21 -10.76 -23.74
CA LYS A 447 -5.79 -10.43 -23.97
C LYS A 447 -5.66 -9.03 -24.55
N TYR A 448 -6.45 -8.68 -25.57
CA TYR A 448 -6.49 -7.32 -26.12
C TYR A 448 -6.88 -6.28 -25.06
N ALA A 449 -7.92 -6.55 -24.27
CA ALA A 449 -8.31 -5.67 -23.18
C ALA A 449 -7.16 -5.45 -22.17
N LEU A 450 -6.45 -6.53 -21.78
CA LEU A 450 -5.31 -6.42 -20.86
C LEU A 450 -4.15 -5.61 -21.45
N ILE A 451 -3.84 -5.80 -22.74
CA ILE A 451 -2.82 -5.02 -23.46
C ILE A 451 -3.18 -3.52 -23.45
N GLU A 452 -4.42 -3.17 -23.81
CA GLU A 452 -4.85 -1.77 -23.83
C GLU A 452 -4.81 -1.12 -22.45
N PHE A 453 -5.21 -1.85 -21.40
CA PHE A 453 -5.09 -1.35 -20.02
C PHE A 453 -3.64 -1.09 -19.63
N LEU A 454 -2.72 -2.00 -19.96
CA LEU A 454 -1.29 -1.83 -19.68
C LEU A 454 -0.73 -0.61 -20.43
N ALA A 455 -1.08 -0.44 -21.70
CA ALA A 455 -0.65 0.69 -22.50
C ALA A 455 -1.23 2.02 -22.00
N MET A 456 -2.52 2.08 -21.65
CA MET A 456 -3.14 3.29 -21.07
C MET A 456 -2.44 3.69 -19.75
N VAL A 457 -2.18 2.74 -18.86
CA VAL A 457 -1.47 3.00 -17.60
C VAL A 457 -0.07 3.54 -17.86
N LYS A 458 0.72 2.88 -18.71
CA LYS A 458 2.11 3.26 -18.98
C LYS A 458 2.24 4.56 -19.76
N THR A 459 1.37 4.77 -20.75
CA THR A 459 1.29 6.02 -21.51
C THR A 459 0.94 7.19 -20.61
N LEU A 460 -0.10 7.05 -19.79
CA LEU A 460 -0.48 8.10 -18.84
C LEU A 460 0.64 8.40 -17.84
N ALA A 461 1.28 7.37 -17.30
CA ALA A 461 2.41 7.50 -16.39
C ALA A 461 3.57 8.28 -17.04
N SER A 462 3.91 7.97 -18.29
CA SER A 462 4.93 8.66 -19.07
C SER A 462 4.59 10.13 -19.29
N ILE A 463 3.35 10.43 -19.73
CA ILE A 463 2.87 11.80 -19.95
C ILE A 463 2.96 12.61 -18.65
N MET A 464 2.52 12.03 -17.54
CA MET A 464 2.54 12.65 -16.22
C MET A 464 3.97 12.91 -15.72
N MET A 465 4.85 11.90 -15.80
CA MET A 465 6.24 12.02 -15.35
C MET A 465 7.06 13.04 -16.14
N ARG A 466 6.78 13.22 -17.44
CA ARG A 466 7.44 14.23 -18.28
C ARG A 466 7.27 15.64 -17.72
N GLU A 467 6.20 15.90 -17.00
CA GLU A 467 5.83 17.22 -16.49
C GLU A 467 6.22 17.43 -15.00
N ASP A 468 6.96 16.51 -14.37
CA ASP A 468 7.37 16.60 -12.96
C ASP A 468 8.06 17.94 -12.63
N SER A 469 9.08 18.31 -13.40
CA SER A 469 9.81 19.57 -13.19
C SER A 469 8.94 20.83 -13.26
N LEU A 470 7.86 20.78 -14.05
CA LEU A 470 6.90 21.87 -14.20
C LEU A 470 5.92 21.91 -13.03
N LEU A 471 5.40 20.74 -12.62
CA LEU A 471 4.34 20.60 -11.65
C LEU A 471 4.84 20.67 -10.19
N SER A 472 6.02 20.13 -9.91
CA SER A 472 6.66 20.09 -8.59
C SER A 472 6.58 21.42 -7.81
N PRO A 473 7.02 22.58 -8.35
CA PRO A 473 6.92 23.85 -7.63
C PRO A 473 5.47 24.31 -7.42
N ILE A 474 4.55 24.02 -8.35
CA ILE A 474 3.14 24.41 -8.25
C ILE A 474 2.46 23.62 -7.12
N ILE A 475 2.70 22.30 -7.08
CA ILE A 475 2.21 21.41 -6.04
C ILE A 475 2.71 21.86 -4.66
N ARG A 476 4.01 22.13 -4.52
CA ARG A 476 4.61 22.63 -3.27
C ARG A 476 3.97 23.95 -2.82
N THR A 477 3.69 24.84 -3.76
CA THR A 477 3.04 26.14 -3.49
C THR A 477 1.59 25.96 -3.05
N ALA A 478 0.84 25.08 -3.72
CA ALA A 478 -0.56 24.80 -3.39
C ALA A 478 -0.69 24.19 -2.00
N ILE A 479 0.14 23.17 -1.69
CA ILE A 479 0.17 22.52 -0.37
C ILE A 479 0.58 23.51 0.72
N HIS A 480 1.60 24.35 0.49
CA HIS A 480 1.98 25.38 1.45
C HIS A 480 0.83 26.35 1.72
N THR A 481 0.21 26.87 0.65
CA THR A 481 -0.89 27.83 0.76
C THR A 481 -2.06 27.24 1.55
N GLU A 482 -2.47 26.01 1.22
CA GLU A 482 -3.58 25.36 1.90
C GLU A 482 -3.26 25.05 3.37
N LEU A 483 -2.02 24.65 3.69
CA LEU A 483 -1.57 24.49 5.07
C LEU A 483 -1.65 25.81 5.84
N GLN A 484 -1.17 26.91 5.25
CA GLN A 484 -1.21 28.23 5.89
C GLN A 484 -2.66 28.73 6.08
N GLU A 485 -3.54 28.50 5.10
CA GLU A 485 -4.97 28.77 5.25
C GLU A 485 -5.57 27.97 6.41
N HIS A 486 -5.21 26.70 6.56
CA HIS A 486 -5.68 25.87 7.67
C HIS A 486 -5.24 26.40 9.02
N VAL A 487 -3.93 26.59 9.22
CA VAL A 487 -3.35 26.91 10.54
C VAL A 487 -3.47 28.40 10.91
N GLN A 488 -3.56 29.32 9.95
CA GLN A 488 -3.68 30.76 10.25
C GLN A 488 -5.11 31.27 10.14
N PHE A 489 -5.92 30.75 9.22
CA PHE A 489 -7.27 31.24 8.95
C PHE A 489 -8.37 30.31 9.49
N HIS A 490 -8.46 29.07 9.03
CA HIS A 490 -9.58 28.17 9.35
C HIS A 490 -9.69 27.87 10.84
N ILE A 491 -8.58 27.74 11.56
CA ILE A 491 -8.59 27.47 13.00
C ILE A 491 -8.81 28.71 13.88
N ARG A 492 -8.97 29.93 13.33
CA ARG A 492 -9.28 31.14 14.13
C ARG A 492 -10.59 31.05 14.87
N ASP A 493 -11.66 30.62 14.21
CA ASP A 493 -12.98 30.50 14.86
C ASP A 493 -13.01 29.38 15.91
N PRO A 494 -12.39 28.20 15.67
CA PRO A 494 -12.10 27.22 16.73
C PRO A 494 -11.35 27.81 17.93
N ILE A 495 -10.26 28.54 17.72
CA ILE A 495 -9.48 29.18 18.80
C ILE A 495 -10.34 30.16 19.60
N ARG A 496 -11.13 30.98 18.91
CA ARG A 496 -12.08 31.92 19.54
C ARG A 496 -13.11 31.20 20.39
N THR A 497 -13.68 30.12 19.86
CA THR A 497 -14.73 29.33 20.51
C THR A 497 -14.20 28.60 21.74
N THR A 498 -13.05 27.95 21.64
CA THR A 498 -12.42 27.23 22.75
C THR A 498 -11.94 28.18 23.85
N THR A 499 -11.43 29.37 23.48
CA THR A 499 -11.09 30.43 24.43
C THR A 499 -12.33 30.93 25.18
N LYS A 500 -13.42 31.28 24.46
CA LYS A 500 -14.67 31.78 25.07
C LYS A 500 -15.32 30.73 25.98
N LYS A 501 -15.30 29.46 25.56
CA LYS A 501 -15.88 28.34 26.33
C LYS A 501 -14.93 27.76 27.38
N LYS A 502 -13.73 28.32 27.56
CA LYS A 502 -12.70 27.85 28.50
C LYS A 502 -12.34 26.36 28.32
N LYS A 503 -12.34 25.86 27.09
CA LYS A 503 -11.95 24.48 26.75
C LYS A 503 -10.43 24.45 26.50
N GLN A 504 -9.66 24.42 27.59
CA GLN A 504 -8.21 24.62 27.53
C GLN A 504 -7.48 23.58 26.66
N HIS A 505 -7.88 22.31 26.71
CA HIS A 505 -7.23 21.23 25.95
C HIS A 505 -7.28 21.47 24.44
N PHE A 506 -8.47 21.73 23.87
CA PHE A 506 -8.60 22.05 22.44
C PHE A 506 -7.90 23.35 22.08
N ARG A 507 -7.90 24.35 22.99
CA ARG A 507 -7.16 25.59 22.77
C ARG A 507 -5.65 25.31 22.66
N THR A 508 -5.09 24.47 23.53
CA THR A 508 -3.68 24.07 23.47
C THR A 508 -3.35 23.36 22.15
N ASP A 509 -4.17 22.39 21.74
CA ASP A 509 -3.99 21.68 20.46
C ASP A 509 -4.01 22.63 19.25
N LEU A 510 -4.95 23.57 19.21
CA LEU A 510 -5.07 24.55 18.12
C LEU A 510 -3.88 25.52 18.07
N LEU A 511 -3.40 26.00 19.23
CA LEU A 511 -2.23 26.87 19.28
C LEU A 511 -0.94 26.12 18.97
N GLN A 512 -0.84 24.86 19.37
CA GLN A 512 0.26 23.99 18.99
C GLN A 512 0.29 23.78 17.47
N MET A 513 -0.86 23.60 16.83
CA MET A 513 -0.94 23.53 15.37
C MET A 513 -0.38 24.79 14.69
N ARG A 514 -0.64 25.98 15.25
CA ARG A 514 0.00 27.24 14.80
C ARG A 514 1.51 27.20 15.01
N ALA A 515 1.97 26.84 16.20
CA ALA A 515 3.40 26.80 16.53
C ALA A 515 4.19 25.84 15.61
N ILE A 516 3.57 24.74 15.18
CA ILE A 516 4.19 23.73 14.31
C ILE A 516 4.29 24.21 12.86
N GLY A 517 3.20 24.79 12.32
CA GLY A 517 3.05 24.97 10.87
C GLY A 517 2.92 26.41 10.37
N ALA A 518 2.64 27.38 11.24
CA ALA A 518 2.35 28.75 10.81
C ALA A 518 3.63 29.49 10.41
N ASP A 519 3.72 29.84 9.14
CA ASP A 519 4.70 30.77 8.61
C ASP A 519 4.05 32.16 8.54
N TRP A 520 4.36 33.02 9.50
CA TRP A 520 3.77 34.35 9.56
C TRP A 520 4.44 35.29 8.56
N TYR A 521 3.66 36.08 7.80
CA TYR A 521 4.20 37.00 6.79
C TYR A 521 5.28 37.95 7.34
N GLY A 522 5.13 38.43 8.58
CA GLY A 522 6.11 39.27 9.28
C GLY A 522 7.11 38.51 10.16
N GLY A 523 7.15 37.18 10.08
CA GLY A 523 7.97 36.30 10.92
C GLY A 523 7.49 36.12 12.36
N VAL A 524 6.44 36.83 12.77
CA VAL A 524 5.88 36.78 14.13
C VAL A 524 4.36 36.69 14.11
N GLU A 525 3.80 35.93 15.05
CA GLU A 525 2.35 35.87 15.25
C GLU A 525 1.83 37.22 15.76
N ASN A 526 0.67 37.64 15.25
CA ASN A 526 0.00 38.83 15.76
C ASN A 526 -0.54 38.57 17.17
N SER A 527 0.17 39.03 18.20
CA SER A 527 -0.22 38.88 19.60
C SER A 527 -1.56 39.56 19.94
N ASN A 528 -2.03 40.49 19.09
CA ASN A 528 -3.31 41.18 19.24
C ASN A 528 -4.47 40.52 18.49
N ASP A 529 -4.32 39.30 17.94
CA ASP A 529 -5.42 38.57 17.29
C ASP A 529 -6.63 38.47 18.25
N PRO A 530 -7.78 39.08 17.93
CA PRO A 530 -8.95 39.09 18.81
C PRO A 530 -9.46 37.68 19.14
N CYS A 531 -9.23 36.71 18.24
CA CYS A 531 -9.61 35.31 18.47
C CYS A 531 -8.85 34.70 19.66
N LEU A 532 -7.60 35.10 19.93
CA LEU A 532 -6.84 34.67 21.10
C LEU A 532 -7.46 35.16 22.42
N GLN A 533 -8.26 36.24 22.36
CA GLN A 533 -9.02 36.80 23.47
C GLN A 533 -10.50 36.36 23.47
N GLY A 534 -10.90 35.45 22.57
CA GLY A 534 -12.30 35.02 22.41
C GLY A 534 -13.23 36.06 21.75
N LYS A 535 -12.67 37.15 21.20
CA LYS A 535 -13.40 38.19 20.47
C LYS A 535 -13.48 37.86 18.99
N LYS A 536 -14.45 38.45 18.28
CA LYS A 536 -14.55 38.30 16.82
C LYS A 536 -13.53 39.22 16.13
N PRO A 537 -12.93 38.79 15.02
CA PRO A 537 -12.12 39.67 14.19
C PRO A 537 -12.97 40.77 13.57
N SER A 538 -12.33 41.92 13.31
CA SER A 538 -13.00 43.00 12.56
C SER A 538 -13.30 42.51 11.14
N LYS A 539 -14.39 43.00 10.53
CA LYS A 539 -14.70 42.69 9.12
C LYS A 539 -13.64 43.20 8.15
N ASP A 540 -12.91 44.24 8.54
CA ASP A 540 -11.86 44.86 7.73
C ASP A 540 -10.48 44.21 7.92
N GLU A 541 -10.35 43.29 8.89
CA GLU A 541 -9.09 42.63 9.21
C GLU A 541 -8.82 41.48 8.23
N ARG A 542 -7.99 41.73 7.21
CA ARG A 542 -7.54 40.71 6.25
C ARG A 542 -6.21 40.12 6.71
N LEU A 543 -6.18 38.81 6.87
CA LEU A 543 -4.93 38.07 7.07
C LEU A 543 -4.10 38.07 5.79
N GLN A 544 -2.81 38.35 5.93
CA GLN A 544 -1.84 38.20 4.86
C GLN A 544 -1.13 36.86 5.06
N LEU A 545 -1.32 35.94 4.12
CA LEU A 545 -0.64 34.65 4.11
C LEU A 545 0.59 34.74 3.19
N PRO A 546 1.76 34.25 3.60
CA PRO A 546 2.92 34.19 2.72
C PRO A 546 2.71 33.14 1.63
N ASN A 547 3.22 33.47 0.44
CA ASN A 547 3.24 32.56 -0.70
C ASN A 547 4.66 32.00 -0.85
N ARG A 548 4.84 30.69 -0.66
CA ARG A 548 6.15 30.02 -0.74
C ARG A 548 6.04 28.72 -1.53
N VAL A 549 7.16 28.34 -2.15
CA VAL A 549 7.35 27.08 -2.89
C VAL A 549 7.95 26.01 -1.97
N THR A 550 7.61 26.03 -0.68
CA THR A 550 8.22 25.16 0.34
C THR A 550 7.13 24.36 1.03
N PRO A 551 7.11 23.03 0.92
CA PRO A 551 6.12 22.21 1.60
C PRO A 551 6.42 22.09 3.10
N PRO A 552 5.46 21.65 3.93
CA PRO A 552 5.76 21.23 5.30
C PRO A 552 6.72 20.03 5.31
N SER A 553 7.53 19.92 6.36
CA SER A 553 8.26 18.67 6.62
C SER A 553 7.28 17.52 6.90
N PRO A 554 7.69 16.24 6.69
CA PRO A 554 6.85 15.08 7.01
C PRO A 554 6.37 15.09 8.47
N THR A 555 7.21 15.52 9.41
CA THR A 555 6.90 15.63 10.84
C THR A 555 5.85 16.71 11.13
N GLN A 556 5.99 17.90 10.54
CA GLN A 556 4.99 18.96 10.66
C GLN A 556 3.64 18.50 10.12
N LEU A 557 3.63 17.90 8.92
CA LEU A 557 2.42 17.40 8.30
C LEU A 557 1.75 16.32 9.17
N ALA A 558 2.50 15.34 9.65
CA ALA A 558 1.98 14.27 10.51
C ALA A 558 1.38 14.82 11.81
N LEU A 559 2.07 15.74 12.50
CA LEU A 559 1.55 16.34 13.74
C LEU A 559 0.30 17.18 13.50
N ILE A 560 0.28 18.03 12.46
CA ILE A 560 -0.89 18.86 12.12
C ILE A 560 -2.09 17.97 11.78
N ARG A 561 -1.87 16.88 11.04
CA ARG A 561 -2.91 15.89 10.73
C ARG A 561 -3.40 15.16 11.97
N ASN A 562 -2.51 14.71 12.86
CA ASN A 562 -2.87 14.03 14.11
C ASN A 562 -3.68 14.94 15.05
N ILE A 563 -3.26 16.20 15.19
CA ILE A 563 -4.04 17.19 15.94
C ILE A 563 -5.40 17.39 15.26
N THR A 564 -5.46 17.58 13.94
CA THR A 564 -6.73 17.76 13.21
C THR A 564 -7.67 16.56 13.40
N TYR A 565 -7.15 15.34 13.30
CA TYR A 565 -7.88 14.10 13.59
C TYR A 565 -8.41 14.08 15.03
N GLY A 566 -7.55 14.45 15.99
CA GLY A 566 -7.89 14.65 17.39
C GLY A 566 -9.07 15.61 17.61
N LEU A 567 -9.12 16.68 16.83
CA LEU A 567 -10.19 17.66 16.87
C LEU A 567 -11.48 17.12 16.22
N ILE A 568 -11.40 16.33 15.14
CA ILE A 568 -12.57 15.77 14.44
C ILE A 568 -13.26 14.69 15.27
N GLU A 569 -12.50 13.74 15.80
CA GLU A 569 -13.06 12.57 16.50
C GLU A 569 -13.61 12.92 17.88
N SER A 570 -13.05 13.95 18.52
CA SER A 570 -13.52 14.39 19.84
C SER A 570 -14.91 15.03 19.76
N LYS A 571 -15.89 14.41 20.41
CA LYS A 571 -17.28 14.91 20.44
C LYS A 571 -17.50 16.07 21.43
N LYS A 572 -16.46 16.47 22.18
CA LYS A 572 -16.52 17.47 23.26
C LYS A 572 -16.21 18.92 22.84
N HIS A 573 -15.89 19.16 21.56
CA HIS A 573 -15.45 20.46 21.03
C HIS A 573 -16.57 21.51 20.93
N GLU A 574 -17.80 21.09 20.70
CA GLU A 574 -19.02 21.90 20.59
C GLU A 574 -18.91 23.12 19.63
N TRP A 575 -18.13 23.04 18.55
CA TRP A 575 -18.13 24.05 17.49
C TRP A 575 -19.11 23.70 16.35
N LYS A 576 -19.33 24.66 15.45
CA LYS A 576 -20.34 24.55 14.38
C LYS A 576 -19.99 23.44 13.39
N ASP A 577 -21.01 22.86 12.77
CA ASP A 577 -20.87 21.85 11.71
C ASP A 577 -19.99 22.33 10.53
N SER A 578 -20.06 23.62 10.18
CA SER A 578 -19.20 24.22 9.15
C SER A 578 -17.70 24.12 9.48
N VAL A 579 -17.34 24.15 10.76
CA VAL A 579 -15.97 23.98 11.23
C VAL A 579 -15.55 22.52 11.04
N ASN A 580 -16.39 21.56 11.46
CA ASN A 580 -16.12 20.13 11.28
C ASN A 580 -15.87 19.80 9.80
N LYS A 581 -16.76 20.24 8.91
CA LYS A 581 -16.59 20.07 7.45
C LYS A 581 -15.29 20.65 6.93
N THR A 582 -14.85 21.80 7.47
CA THR A 582 -13.59 22.42 7.06
C THR A 582 -12.39 21.60 7.52
N LEU A 583 -12.39 21.14 8.78
CA LEU A 583 -11.34 20.29 9.34
C LEU A 583 -11.27 18.93 8.61
N GLU A 584 -12.41 18.29 8.40
CA GLU A 584 -12.54 17.02 7.66
C GLU A 584 -12.04 17.17 6.23
N ALA A 585 -12.41 18.25 5.53
CA ALA A 585 -11.99 18.45 4.16
C ALA A 585 -10.47 18.69 4.04
N PHE A 586 -9.87 19.43 4.97
CA PHE A 586 -8.40 19.52 5.05
C PHE A 586 -7.78 18.16 5.40
N TYR A 587 -8.36 17.41 6.34
CA TYR A 587 -7.85 16.12 6.77
C TYR A 587 -7.86 15.07 5.65
N VAL A 588 -8.91 15.04 4.82
CA VAL A 588 -8.99 14.15 3.65
C VAL A 588 -7.98 14.59 2.58
N ARG A 589 -7.91 15.88 2.24
CA ARG A 589 -6.98 16.34 1.18
C ARG A 589 -5.52 16.17 1.57
N SER A 590 -5.16 16.51 2.81
CA SER A 590 -3.79 16.41 3.31
C SER A 590 -3.28 14.98 3.47
N TYR A 591 -4.15 13.96 3.34
CA TYR A 591 -3.72 12.56 3.27
C TYR A 591 -2.89 12.32 2.01
N PHE A 592 -3.24 12.97 0.91
CA PHE A 592 -2.59 12.77 -0.39
C PHE A 592 -1.32 13.61 -0.60
N TYR A 593 -0.98 14.51 0.34
CA TYR A 593 0.14 15.44 0.17
C TYR A 593 1.48 14.74 0.06
N GLU A 594 1.73 13.69 0.84
CA GLU A 594 3.00 12.95 0.75
C GLU A 594 3.18 12.30 -0.62
N TYR A 595 2.12 11.72 -1.19
CA TYR A 595 2.14 11.16 -2.55
C TYR A 595 2.35 12.23 -3.62
N LEU A 596 1.71 13.39 -3.48
CA LEU A 596 1.86 14.53 -4.41
C LEU A 596 3.24 15.16 -4.33
N LEU A 597 3.83 15.26 -3.14
CA LEU A 597 5.19 15.78 -2.95
C LEU A 597 6.25 14.81 -3.50
N ASN A 598 5.98 13.50 -3.39
CA ASN A 598 6.80 12.43 -3.97
C ASN A 598 6.30 12.02 -5.36
N TYR A 599 5.83 12.97 -6.17
CA TYR A 599 5.09 12.73 -7.42
C TYR A 599 5.65 11.61 -8.30
N SER A 600 6.92 11.72 -8.71
CA SER A 600 7.57 10.75 -9.59
C SER A 600 7.72 9.37 -8.94
N ALA A 601 8.13 9.32 -7.67
CA ALA A 601 8.25 8.06 -6.93
C ALA A 601 6.89 7.38 -6.77
N THR A 602 5.84 8.16 -6.49
CA THR A 602 4.46 7.68 -6.41
C THR A 602 4.00 7.07 -7.73
N ILE A 603 4.24 7.72 -8.87
CA ILE A 603 3.86 7.15 -10.19
C ILE A 603 4.57 5.81 -10.43
N VAL A 604 5.86 5.73 -10.14
CA VAL A 604 6.62 4.47 -10.28
C VAL A 604 6.04 3.37 -9.38
N SER A 605 5.74 3.68 -8.11
CA SER A 605 5.14 2.70 -7.19
C SER A 605 3.71 2.30 -7.58
N ILE A 606 2.92 3.19 -8.17
CA ILE A 606 1.56 2.90 -8.62
C ILE A 606 1.57 1.96 -9.82
N THR A 607 2.51 2.15 -10.75
CA THR A 607 2.50 1.54 -12.08
C THR A 607 3.34 0.26 -12.17
N ASP A 608 3.77 -0.27 -11.01
CA ASP A 608 4.46 -1.55 -10.93
C ASP A 608 3.48 -2.70 -11.19
N VAL A 609 3.75 -3.42 -12.28
CA VAL A 609 3.01 -4.60 -12.72
C VAL A 609 3.94 -5.82 -12.86
N GLY A 610 5.09 -5.80 -12.16
CA GLY A 610 6.07 -6.90 -12.19
C GLY A 610 5.50 -8.25 -11.77
N ASP A 611 4.49 -8.25 -10.90
CA ASP A 611 3.76 -9.44 -10.44
C ASP A 611 3.10 -10.24 -11.58
N LEU A 612 2.88 -9.64 -12.75
CA LEU A 612 2.39 -10.36 -13.94
C LEU A 612 3.42 -11.33 -14.53
N TRP A 613 4.71 -11.16 -14.20
CA TRP A 613 5.78 -12.03 -14.70
C TRP A 613 6.28 -13.04 -13.66
N TYR A 614 6.34 -12.64 -12.39
CA TYR A 614 6.80 -13.51 -11.31
C TYR A 614 5.92 -14.75 -11.19
N ARG A 615 6.53 -15.86 -10.75
CA ARG A 615 5.88 -17.18 -10.73
C ARG A 615 6.50 -18.17 -9.74
N GLU A 616 7.10 -17.66 -8.66
CA GLU A 616 7.84 -18.50 -7.70
C GLU A 616 6.94 -19.48 -6.95
N PHE A 617 5.67 -19.13 -6.71
CA PHE A 617 4.72 -20.03 -6.08
C PHE A 617 4.40 -21.22 -7.00
N TYR A 618 4.08 -20.97 -8.26
CA TYR A 618 3.81 -22.05 -9.21
C TYR A 618 5.05 -22.90 -9.55
N LEU A 619 6.25 -22.31 -9.51
CA LEU A 619 7.50 -23.08 -9.66
C LEU A 619 7.75 -24.04 -8.48
N GLU A 620 7.47 -23.60 -7.26
CA GLU A 620 7.56 -24.44 -6.07
C GLU A 620 6.52 -25.58 -6.12
N LEU A 621 5.27 -25.25 -6.46
CA LEU A 621 4.16 -26.21 -6.59
C LEU A 621 4.44 -27.26 -7.68
N GLY A 622 4.81 -26.80 -8.88
CA GLY A 622 5.09 -27.65 -10.04
C GLY A 622 6.45 -28.36 -9.99
N LYS A 623 7.28 -28.05 -8.98
CA LYS A 623 8.67 -28.54 -8.84
C LYS A 623 9.50 -28.31 -10.11
N LYS A 624 9.30 -27.17 -10.78
CA LYS A 624 10.01 -26.78 -12.01
C LYS A 624 11.12 -25.78 -11.68
N LEU A 625 12.19 -25.78 -12.48
CA LEU A 625 13.24 -24.74 -12.39
C LEU A 625 12.77 -23.42 -13.01
N GLN A 626 12.08 -23.52 -14.14
CA GLN A 626 11.46 -22.41 -14.85
C GLN A 626 10.36 -22.96 -15.77
N PHE A 627 9.37 -22.13 -16.08
CA PHE A 627 8.39 -22.37 -17.14
C PHE A 627 8.86 -21.78 -18.47
N PRO A 628 8.59 -22.44 -19.62
CA PRO A 628 8.92 -21.89 -20.92
C PRO A 628 8.20 -20.57 -21.22
N ILE A 629 8.66 -19.85 -22.26
CA ILE A 629 8.18 -18.50 -22.58
C ILE A 629 6.70 -18.45 -22.95
N ASP A 630 6.15 -19.51 -23.54
CA ASP A 630 4.75 -19.64 -23.93
C ASP A 630 3.78 -19.77 -22.74
N MET A 631 4.32 -19.89 -21.52
CA MET A 631 3.58 -19.80 -20.26
C MET A 631 3.76 -18.45 -19.56
N SER A 632 4.61 -17.57 -20.07
CA SER A 632 4.87 -16.26 -19.48
C SER A 632 3.80 -15.26 -19.94
N LEU A 633 3.00 -14.72 -19.02
CA LEU A 633 1.90 -13.82 -19.37
C LEU A 633 2.33 -12.64 -20.27
N PRO A 634 3.43 -11.91 -20.00
CA PRO A 634 3.89 -10.87 -20.92
C PRO A 634 4.17 -11.36 -22.35
N TRP A 635 4.75 -12.55 -22.49
CA TRP A 635 5.00 -13.15 -23.80
C TRP A 635 3.70 -13.60 -24.46
N ILE A 636 2.78 -14.22 -23.70
CA ILE A 636 1.47 -14.63 -24.21
C ILE A 636 0.70 -13.43 -24.81
N LEU A 637 0.81 -12.26 -24.20
CA LEU A 637 0.18 -11.04 -24.71
C LEU A 637 0.87 -10.54 -25.99
N ALA A 638 2.20 -10.41 -25.98
CA ALA A 638 2.97 -9.96 -27.14
C ALA A 638 2.82 -10.91 -28.35
N ASP A 639 2.99 -12.21 -28.12
CA ASP A 639 2.83 -13.27 -29.12
C ASP A 639 1.42 -13.27 -29.73
N HIS A 640 0.39 -12.97 -28.93
CA HIS A 640 -0.97 -12.87 -29.44
C HIS A 640 -1.12 -11.80 -30.52
N ILE A 641 -0.55 -10.60 -30.33
CA ILE A 641 -0.59 -9.51 -31.32
C ILE A 641 0.17 -9.93 -32.59
N LEU A 642 1.36 -10.52 -32.42
CA LEU A 642 2.22 -10.93 -33.53
C LEU A 642 1.60 -12.03 -34.40
N GLU A 643 0.91 -12.99 -33.78
CA GLU A 643 0.26 -14.10 -34.46
C GLU A 643 -1.05 -13.68 -35.14
N THR A 644 -1.91 -12.92 -34.44
CA THR A 644 -3.19 -12.48 -35.02
C THR A 644 -3.01 -11.39 -36.05
N LYS A 645 -1.92 -10.62 -35.96
CA LYS A 645 -1.65 -9.43 -36.77
C LYS A 645 -2.80 -8.43 -36.75
N GLU A 646 -3.48 -8.35 -35.61
CA GLU A 646 -4.64 -7.48 -35.42
C GLU A 646 -4.22 -6.01 -35.64
N PRO A 647 -4.71 -5.33 -36.70
CA PRO A 647 -4.23 -4.01 -37.07
C PRO A 647 -4.43 -2.96 -35.96
N SER A 648 -5.52 -3.10 -35.20
CA SER A 648 -5.83 -2.19 -34.09
C SER A 648 -4.91 -2.32 -32.87
N MET A 649 -4.11 -3.39 -32.80
CA MET A 649 -3.23 -3.71 -31.67
C MET A 649 -1.74 -3.61 -32.03
N MET A 650 -1.40 -3.31 -33.29
CA MET A 650 -0.01 -3.35 -33.77
C MET A 650 0.88 -2.21 -33.22
N GLU A 651 0.24 -1.14 -32.74
CA GLU A 651 0.92 0.01 -32.10
C GLU A 651 1.04 -0.15 -30.57
N PHE A 652 0.63 -1.30 -30.02
CA PHE A 652 0.57 -1.61 -28.59
C PHE A 652 1.53 -2.71 -28.14
#